data_AF-A0AA36G3V1-F1
#
_entry.id   AF-A0AA36G3V1-F1
#
_cell.length_a   1.000
_cell.length_b   1.000
_cell.length_c   1.000
_cell.angle_alpha   90.00
_cell.angle_beta   90.00
_cell.angle_gamma   90.00
#
_symmetry.space_group_name_H-M   'P 1'
#
loop_
_entity.id
_entity.type
_entity.pdbx_description
1 polymer ?
#
loop_
_entity_poly.entity_id
_entity_poly.type
_entity_poly.pdbx_seq_one_letter_code
_entity_poly.pdbx_strand_id
1 'polypeptide(L)'
;MWVPVLLLVSALIGIAAGQGCVSKRFGSDRIVCVCNGTYCDSVPKLPKLDRYGASIITSSLSGKRFHVQQRMFQPRSKKSSSWSSSAVRILVDARSFFQNILGFGGAFSDAAGLNLAALSHGAAHKLLEAYFSPENGIGYTFGRVPMASTDFGTREYSYADTSGDLELKSFALQPEDLDYKIPFIKTAQLIANGNLKLFASPWSAPGWMKTNGRMIGGAALRGPLDGPYYSTWASYFVKFFEQYAANGILYWGLTMQNEPTSGINPDYTWQTMYFNASMQRHFLVNHLGPRLKGSPLTRGLKVLILDDDRPQLPAWADEVFADAKAREYADGIGIHWYMDAFAPASLLTETALRHPDKFILATEACSGFLGVHGPILGDWSRAENYAADIIDDLNNFVSGWVDWNLVLDTTGGPTFVANNADAPILRNGTRGSDEFYKQPTYYALGHFSAWVPVGSTRIKSQLLDRDPALKLVAFSFKSKRVAVVLNRATNENKIIFSTHLCIFLGAMVVPEQWEAMKLAASVFVLTYLAEMFVFFVFLFFHHLFTKSPPQLVTGSRPAARKEEKHVDPVTVILAPTKPKKEPIKSKSETCNAVGKKGDVEVCKTQRDELPKSPPKPELEQKSRPLAEAPTMELETPSEMQTTQQQRASGRSGRTVQAKTTPKVPSEQMKTACFEVSQQEATQHTARLPVNKLARLSANDPVHLLIGQPLVPQPARTAPEYGQDLAPERTNPDYDKSDEFTPLIKKDSVMLARY
;
A
#
# COMPACT_ATOMS: atom_id res chain seq x y z
N MET A 1 20.89 35.52 -66.14
CA MET A 1 19.98 34.74 -65.27
C MET A 1 20.47 34.84 -63.84
N TRP A 2 19.56 34.87 -62.85
CA TRP A 2 19.90 34.84 -61.42
C TRP A 2 19.37 33.54 -60.81
N VAL A 3 20.17 32.88 -59.98
CA VAL A 3 19.78 31.67 -59.23
C VAL A 3 19.93 31.96 -57.73
N PRO A 4 18.82 32.08 -56.96
CA PRO A 4 18.88 32.15 -55.52
C PRO A 4 19.00 30.73 -54.94
N VAL A 5 20.10 30.44 -54.24
CA VAL A 5 20.23 29.19 -53.46
C VAL A 5 19.33 29.28 -52.24
N LEU A 6 18.26 28.48 -52.22
CA LEU A 6 17.31 28.44 -51.11
C LEU A 6 17.88 27.58 -49.97
N LEU A 7 18.51 28.23 -48.98
CA LEU A 7 19.02 27.61 -47.77
C LEU A 7 17.86 27.13 -46.87
N LEU A 8 17.33 25.95 -47.19
CA LEU A 8 16.40 25.21 -46.35
C LEU A 8 17.15 24.62 -45.14
N VAL A 9 17.46 25.48 -44.16
CA VAL A 9 17.95 25.06 -42.84
C VAL A 9 16.76 24.46 -42.09
N SER A 10 16.48 23.18 -42.37
CA SER A 10 15.58 22.35 -41.58
C SER A 10 16.20 22.17 -40.19
N ALA A 11 15.78 23.02 -39.25
CA ALA A 11 16.16 22.93 -37.85
C ALA A 11 15.57 21.67 -37.22
N LEU A 12 16.21 20.52 -37.48
CA LEU A 12 16.03 19.28 -36.76
C LEU A 12 16.50 19.49 -35.31
N ILE A 13 15.61 20.06 -34.50
CA ILE A 13 15.70 19.98 -33.04
C ILE A 13 15.52 18.52 -32.69
N GLY A 14 16.65 17.81 -32.62
CA GLY A 14 16.75 16.44 -32.14
C GLY A 14 16.38 16.38 -30.67
N ILE A 15 15.08 16.39 -30.37
CA ILE A 15 14.57 15.93 -29.10
C ILE A 15 15.06 14.48 -28.96
N ALA A 16 15.91 14.22 -27.97
CA ALA A 16 16.33 12.87 -27.63
C ALA A 16 15.13 12.11 -27.05
N ALA A 17 14.29 11.61 -27.94
CA ALA A 17 13.17 10.76 -27.61
C ALA A 17 13.68 9.50 -26.90
N GLY A 18 12.95 9.07 -25.86
CA GLY A 18 13.21 7.77 -25.24
C GLY A 18 13.05 6.64 -26.27
N GLN A 19 13.69 5.50 -26.01
CA GLN A 19 13.44 4.30 -26.81
C GLN A 19 11.95 3.95 -26.71
N GLY A 20 11.29 3.75 -27.85
CA GLY A 20 9.85 3.58 -27.93
C GLY A 20 9.40 2.15 -27.65
N CYS A 21 8.14 1.96 -27.26
CA CYS A 21 7.56 0.64 -27.04
C CYS A 21 7.62 -0.23 -28.32
N VAL A 22 8.42 -1.30 -28.30
CA VAL A 22 8.31 -2.40 -29.27
C VAL A 22 7.10 -3.25 -28.88
N SER A 23 5.95 -2.95 -29.48
CA SER A 23 4.66 -3.49 -29.06
C SER A 23 4.43 -4.94 -29.50
N LYS A 24 4.08 -5.84 -28.58
CA LYS A 24 3.60 -7.21 -28.84
C LYS A 24 2.14 -7.31 -28.41
N ARG A 25 1.27 -7.82 -29.29
CA ARG A 25 -0.18 -7.94 -29.08
C ARG A 25 -0.58 -9.34 -28.67
N PHE A 26 -1.49 -9.45 -27.71
CA PHE A 26 -2.05 -10.70 -27.21
C PHE A 26 -3.58 -10.71 -27.38
N GLY A 27 -4.02 -10.59 -28.63
CA GLY A 27 -5.40 -10.30 -29.01
C GLY A 27 -5.53 -8.95 -29.71
N SER A 28 -6.74 -8.38 -29.70
CA SER A 28 -7.08 -7.12 -30.36
C SER A 28 -6.36 -5.90 -29.77
N ASP A 29 -6.43 -5.76 -28.45
CA ASP A 29 -6.25 -4.53 -27.68
C ASP A 29 -5.21 -4.66 -26.57
N ARG A 30 -5.00 -5.87 -26.05
CA ARG A 30 -3.95 -6.18 -25.07
C ARG A 30 -2.56 -6.02 -25.68
N ILE A 31 -1.78 -5.06 -25.17
CA ILE A 31 -0.44 -4.67 -25.67
C ILE A 31 0.58 -4.60 -24.54
N VAL A 32 1.66 -5.37 -24.66
CA VAL A 32 2.90 -5.21 -23.87
C VAL A 32 4.01 -4.57 -24.70
N CYS A 33 5.05 -4.07 -24.04
CA CYS A 33 6.30 -3.70 -24.70
C CYS A 33 7.37 -4.76 -24.43
N VAL A 34 8.08 -5.18 -25.48
CA VAL A 34 9.12 -6.22 -25.40
C VAL A 34 10.47 -5.57 -25.12
N CYS A 35 11.22 -6.17 -24.19
CA CYS A 35 12.60 -5.84 -23.89
C CYS A 35 13.46 -7.11 -23.85
N ASN A 36 14.77 -6.94 -24.02
CA ASN A 36 15.79 -8.00 -23.93
C ASN A 36 17.15 -7.38 -23.56
N GLY A 37 18.25 -8.15 -23.61
CA GLY A 37 19.59 -7.65 -23.28
C GLY A 37 20.16 -6.55 -24.19
N THR A 38 19.53 -6.23 -25.32
CA THR A 38 19.99 -5.20 -26.28
C THR A 38 19.04 -4.01 -26.42
N TYR A 39 17.77 -4.15 -26.05
CA TYR A 39 16.74 -3.13 -26.24
C TYR A 39 15.74 -3.10 -25.09
N CYS A 40 15.36 -1.91 -24.63
CA CYS A 40 14.16 -1.73 -23.82
C CYS A 40 13.61 -0.30 -23.93
N ASP A 41 12.30 -0.13 -23.99
CA ASP A 41 11.70 1.20 -24.06
C ASP A 41 11.91 1.98 -22.75
N SER A 42 12.14 3.29 -22.85
CA SER A 42 12.63 4.12 -21.75
C SER A 42 11.68 5.29 -21.43
N VAL A 43 11.74 5.78 -20.20
CA VAL A 43 11.03 7.01 -19.83
C VAL A 43 11.53 8.18 -20.68
N PRO A 44 10.65 9.03 -21.24
CA PRO A 44 11.03 10.10 -22.14
C PRO A 44 11.61 11.31 -21.38
N LYS A 45 12.77 11.80 -21.84
CA LYS A 45 13.38 13.02 -21.29
C LYS A 45 12.50 14.24 -21.62
N LEU A 46 11.85 14.80 -20.59
CA LEU A 46 10.92 15.90 -20.76
C LEU A 46 11.64 17.20 -21.18
N PRO A 47 11.11 17.96 -22.16
CA PRO A 47 11.67 19.26 -22.52
C PRO A 47 11.54 20.26 -21.37
N LYS A 48 12.45 21.24 -21.35
CA LYS A 48 12.40 22.36 -20.40
C LYS A 48 11.07 23.12 -20.56
N LEU A 49 10.37 23.36 -19.45
CA LEU A 49 9.12 24.11 -19.44
C LEU A 49 9.39 25.60 -19.25
N ASP A 50 8.84 26.43 -20.13
CA ASP A 50 8.73 27.87 -19.93
C ASP A 50 7.71 28.21 -18.82
N ARG A 51 7.61 29.49 -18.44
CA ARG A 51 6.72 29.98 -17.35
C ARG A 51 5.26 29.51 -17.47
N TYR A 52 4.78 29.27 -18.69
CA TYR A 52 3.43 28.77 -18.97
C TYR A 52 3.42 27.42 -19.73
N GLY A 53 4.57 26.76 -19.86
CA GLY A 53 4.69 25.47 -20.54
C GLY A 53 4.16 24.31 -19.70
N ALA A 54 3.57 23.33 -20.35
CA ALA A 54 3.17 22.05 -19.76
C ALA A 54 3.57 20.90 -20.68
N SER A 55 4.11 19.81 -20.10
CA SER A 55 4.22 18.52 -20.78
C SER A 55 3.06 17.63 -20.31
N ILE A 56 2.28 17.14 -21.26
CA ILE A 56 1.28 16.09 -21.05
C ILE A 56 1.96 14.78 -21.43
N ILE A 57 2.01 13.81 -20.52
CA ILE A 57 2.42 12.44 -20.82
C ILE A 57 1.16 11.57 -20.92
N THR A 58 1.09 10.64 -21.87
CA THR A 58 -0.10 9.81 -22.11
C THR A 58 0.25 8.35 -22.36
N SER A 59 -0.36 7.45 -21.59
CA SER A 59 -0.47 6.04 -21.95
C SER A 59 -1.93 5.72 -22.27
N SER A 60 -2.22 4.76 -23.16
CA SER A 60 -3.59 4.40 -23.55
C SER A 60 -3.76 2.92 -23.91
N LEU A 61 -5.00 2.42 -23.79
CA LEU A 61 -5.44 1.11 -24.31
C LEU A 61 -5.02 0.93 -25.78
N SER A 62 -5.20 1.96 -26.61
CA SER A 62 -4.83 1.96 -28.03
C SER A 62 -3.32 1.82 -28.33
N GLY A 63 -2.46 1.84 -27.31
CA GLY A 63 -1.03 1.53 -27.43
C GLY A 63 -0.07 2.67 -27.17
N LYS A 64 -0.54 3.87 -26.77
CA LYS A 64 0.39 4.93 -26.31
C LYS A 64 1.08 4.47 -25.02
N ARG A 65 2.37 4.73 -24.91
CA ARG A 65 3.22 4.41 -23.75
C ARG A 65 4.11 5.62 -23.53
N PHE A 66 3.90 6.34 -22.43
CA PHE A 66 4.53 7.62 -22.10
C PHE A 66 4.63 8.63 -23.28
N HIS A 67 3.61 8.70 -24.14
CA HIS A 67 3.61 9.62 -25.28
C HIS A 67 3.56 11.08 -24.79
N VAL A 68 4.60 11.87 -25.08
CA VAL A 68 4.73 13.26 -24.62
C VAL A 68 4.14 14.24 -25.64
N GLN A 69 3.40 15.24 -25.15
CA GLN A 69 2.97 16.40 -25.91
C GLN A 69 3.19 17.68 -25.13
N GLN A 70 3.79 18.71 -25.74
CA GLN A 70 3.85 20.04 -25.14
C GLN A 70 2.56 20.83 -25.39
N ARG A 71 2.20 21.67 -24.41
CA ARG A 71 1.15 22.70 -24.48
C ARG A 71 1.60 23.96 -23.73
N MET A 72 0.89 25.07 -23.94
CA MET A 72 1.03 26.27 -23.11
C MET A 72 -0.31 26.62 -22.46
N PHE A 73 -0.28 27.04 -21.20
CA PHE A 73 -1.42 27.65 -20.53
C PHE A 73 -1.75 28.99 -21.20
N GLN A 74 -2.99 29.13 -21.68
CA GLN A 74 -3.46 30.36 -22.29
C GLN A 74 -3.91 31.36 -21.19
N PRO A 75 -3.54 32.64 -21.27
CA PRO A 75 -4.12 33.69 -20.43
C PRO A 75 -5.64 33.74 -20.59
N ARG A 76 -6.40 33.87 -19.49
CA ARG A 76 -7.87 33.89 -19.53
C ARG A 76 -8.38 35.11 -20.29
N SER A 77 -8.79 34.89 -21.54
CA SER A 77 -9.48 35.89 -22.38
C SER A 77 -10.75 36.38 -21.69
N LYS A 78 -10.89 37.72 -21.56
CA LYS A 78 -12.14 38.35 -21.08
C LYS A 78 -13.35 38.11 -22.00
N LYS A 79 -13.12 37.64 -23.24
CA LYS A 79 -14.19 37.33 -24.23
C LYS A 79 -14.59 35.84 -24.25
N SER A 80 -13.89 34.96 -23.52
CA SER A 80 -14.24 33.53 -23.44
C SER A 80 -15.23 33.28 -22.29
N SER A 81 -16.49 33.66 -22.51
CA SER A 81 -17.62 33.32 -21.61
C SER A 81 -18.19 31.93 -21.92
N SER A 82 -18.22 31.53 -23.20
CA SER A 82 -18.64 30.21 -23.65
C SER A 82 -17.53 29.16 -23.42
N TRP A 83 -17.41 28.68 -22.19
CA TRP A 83 -16.81 27.37 -21.96
C TRP A 83 -17.67 26.29 -22.63
N SER A 84 -17.04 25.32 -23.29
CA SER A 84 -17.76 24.18 -23.86
C SER A 84 -18.47 23.42 -22.73
N SER A 85 -19.78 23.22 -22.82
CA SER A 85 -20.58 22.49 -21.83
C SER A 85 -20.14 21.02 -21.64
N SER A 86 -19.30 20.52 -22.55
CA SER A 86 -18.70 19.18 -22.58
C SER A 86 -17.25 19.11 -22.05
N ALA A 87 -16.71 20.17 -21.45
CA ALA A 87 -15.31 20.21 -21.01
C ALA A 87 -15.17 20.09 -19.47
N VAL A 88 -14.53 19.03 -19.00
CA VAL A 88 -14.27 18.79 -17.58
C VAL A 88 -13.21 19.76 -17.04
N ARG A 89 -13.55 20.50 -15.99
CA ARG A 89 -12.66 21.49 -15.37
C ARG A 89 -11.98 20.92 -14.13
N ILE A 90 -10.66 21.09 -14.08
CA ILE A 90 -9.79 20.65 -12.99
C ILE A 90 -9.17 21.85 -12.27
N LEU A 91 -9.26 21.87 -10.95
CA LEU A 91 -8.55 22.82 -10.09
C LEU A 91 -7.33 22.14 -9.46
N VAL A 92 -6.17 22.81 -9.50
CA VAL A 92 -4.93 22.42 -8.78
C VAL A 92 -4.41 23.61 -7.97
N ASP A 93 -4.60 23.57 -6.65
CA ASP A 93 -4.38 24.67 -5.73
C ASP A 93 -3.18 24.41 -4.79
N ALA A 94 -1.99 24.88 -5.22
CA ALA A 94 -0.74 24.79 -4.46
C ALA A 94 -0.64 25.82 -3.31
N ARG A 95 -1.76 26.14 -2.66
CA ARG A 95 -1.85 26.88 -1.39
C ARG A 95 -2.32 25.99 -0.23
N SER A 96 -2.76 24.77 -0.53
CA SER A 96 -3.19 23.77 0.45
C SER A 96 -2.37 22.50 0.24
N PHE A 97 -1.60 22.14 1.26
CA PHE A 97 -0.64 21.05 1.27
C PHE A 97 -1.10 19.95 2.23
N PHE A 98 -0.67 18.71 1.97
CA PHE A 98 -0.99 17.52 2.74
C PHE A 98 0.30 16.73 3.02
N GLN A 99 0.28 15.40 2.92
CA GLN A 99 1.43 14.55 3.16
C GLN A 99 2.57 14.73 2.13
N ASN A 100 3.79 14.39 2.56
CA ASN A 100 4.95 14.30 1.68
C ASN A 100 5.11 12.87 1.15
N ILE A 101 5.51 12.75 -0.11
CA ILE A 101 5.71 11.47 -0.79
C ILE A 101 7.10 10.90 -0.46
N LEU A 102 7.10 9.74 0.17
CA LEU A 102 8.28 8.95 0.54
C LEU A 102 8.86 8.17 -0.65
N GLY A 103 8.04 7.81 -1.63
CA GLY A 103 8.47 7.15 -2.87
C GLY A 103 7.51 6.06 -3.35
N PHE A 104 7.97 5.30 -4.35
CA PHE A 104 7.29 4.17 -4.96
C PHE A 104 8.28 3.03 -5.19
N GLY A 105 7.82 1.78 -5.24
CA GLY A 105 8.73 0.62 -5.30
C GLY A 105 8.06 -0.71 -5.67
N GLY A 106 8.80 -1.80 -5.46
CA GLY A 106 8.32 -3.18 -5.55
C GLY A 106 9.11 -4.12 -4.65
N ALA A 107 8.79 -5.42 -4.65
CA ALA A 107 9.40 -6.43 -3.79
C ALA A 107 10.51 -7.27 -4.49
N PHE A 108 11.64 -7.43 -3.77
CA PHE A 108 12.72 -8.38 -4.08
C PHE A 108 12.42 -9.74 -3.43
N SER A 109 11.39 -10.42 -3.92
CA SER A 109 11.06 -11.80 -3.53
C SER A 109 12.04 -12.82 -4.11
N ASP A 110 12.01 -14.04 -3.57
CA ASP A 110 12.78 -15.16 -4.09
C ASP A 110 12.37 -15.46 -5.55
N ALA A 111 11.06 -15.37 -5.87
CA ALA A 111 10.53 -15.49 -7.23
C ALA A 111 11.05 -14.39 -8.18
N ALA A 112 11.16 -13.14 -7.73
CA ALA A 112 11.73 -12.05 -8.53
C ALA A 112 13.24 -12.27 -8.76
N GLY A 113 13.97 -12.73 -7.73
CA GLY A 113 15.37 -13.10 -7.83
C GLY A 113 15.62 -14.24 -8.84
N LEU A 114 14.83 -15.31 -8.76
CA LEU A 114 14.90 -16.44 -9.69
C LEU A 114 14.58 -16.03 -11.14
N ASN A 115 13.61 -15.15 -11.35
CA ASN A 115 13.30 -14.65 -12.69
C ASN A 115 14.38 -13.72 -13.28
N LEU A 116 15.06 -12.93 -12.44
CA LEU A 116 16.22 -12.14 -12.85
C LEU A 116 17.44 -13.04 -13.18
N ALA A 117 17.67 -14.09 -12.39
CA ALA A 117 18.73 -15.08 -12.64
C ALA A 117 18.47 -15.97 -13.88
N ALA A 118 17.22 -16.10 -14.31
CA ALA A 118 16.81 -16.81 -15.52
C ALA A 118 16.90 -15.97 -16.82
N LEU A 119 17.42 -14.74 -16.74
CA LEU A 119 17.72 -13.86 -17.87
C LEU A 119 19.23 -13.73 -18.09
N SER A 120 19.66 -13.26 -19.26
CA SER A 120 21.04 -12.83 -19.46
C SER A 120 21.37 -11.64 -18.55
N HIS A 121 22.64 -11.46 -18.19
CA HIS A 121 23.09 -10.29 -17.42
C HIS A 121 22.65 -8.96 -18.08
N GLY A 122 22.64 -8.90 -19.42
CA GLY A 122 22.15 -7.74 -20.16
C GLY A 122 20.66 -7.49 -19.95
N ALA A 123 19.82 -8.53 -20.06
CA ALA A 123 18.37 -8.41 -19.89
C ALA A 123 17.98 -8.14 -18.43
N ALA A 124 18.60 -8.83 -17.47
CA ALA A 124 18.41 -8.59 -16.04
C ALA A 124 18.80 -7.14 -15.66
N HIS A 125 19.93 -6.64 -16.16
CA HIS A 125 20.31 -5.23 -15.98
C HIS A 125 19.30 -4.28 -16.65
N LYS A 126 18.83 -4.56 -17.87
CA LYS A 126 17.81 -3.74 -18.55
C LYS A 126 16.48 -3.71 -17.80
N LEU A 127 16.11 -4.81 -17.14
CA LEU A 127 14.91 -4.90 -16.29
C LEU A 127 15.05 -4.03 -15.04
N LEU A 128 16.18 -4.15 -14.32
CA LEU A 128 16.47 -3.31 -13.15
C LEU A 128 16.64 -1.84 -13.53
N GLU A 129 17.22 -1.54 -14.69
CA GLU A 129 17.29 -0.18 -15.25
C GLU A 129 15.89 0.39 -15.50
N ALA A 130 14.97 -0.40 -16.07
CA ALA A 130 13.61 0.02 -16.34
C ALA A 130 12.82 0.40 -15.06
N TYR A 131 13.09 -0.22 -13.92
CA TYR A 131 12.52 0.20 -12.63
C TYR A 131 13.29 1.35 -11.97
N PHE A 132 14.58 1.13 -11.70
CA PHE A 132 15.32 1.94 -10.72
C PHE A 132 16.09 3.12 -11.32
N SER A 133 16.31 3.18 -12.64
CA SER A 133 17.03 4.30 -13.24
C SER A 133 16.17 5.57 -13.19
N PRO A 134 16.68 6.70 -12.67
CA PRO A 134 15.96 7.97 -12.66
C PRO A 134 16.01 8.71 -14.01
N GLU A 135 16.79 8.21 -14.99
CA GLU A 135 16.87 8.80 -16.34
C GLU A 135 16.23 7.94 -17.43
N ASN A 136 16.39 6.62 -17.36
CA ASN A 136 15.94 5.69 -18.40
C ASN A 136 14.73 4.84 -17.96
N GLY A 137 14.53 4.68 -16.65
CA GLY A 137 13.45 3.91 -16.05
C GLY A 137 12.44 4.79 -15.32
N ILE A 138 11.55 4.15 -14.54
CA ILE A 138 10.49 4.84 -13.79
C ILE A 138 10.89 5.32 -12.39
N GLY A 139 12.19 5.36 -12.08
CA GLY A 139 12.71 5.99 -10.85
C GLY A 139 12.20 5.40 -9.53
N TYR A 140 12.08 4.07 -9.42
CA TYR A 140 11.74 3.40 -8.17
C TYR A 140 12.72 3.75 -7.04
N THR A 141 12.16 4.05 -5.86
CA THR A 141 12.88 4.54 -4.67
C THR A 141 12.53 3.77 -3.39
N PHE A 142 11.73 2.70 -3.50
CA PHE A 142 11.52 1.69 -2.47
C PHE A 142 11.81 0.27 -2.99
N GLY A 143 12.28 -0.59 -2.09
CA GLY A 143 12.35 -2.03 -2.28
C GLY A 143 11.88 -2.76 -1.01
N ARG A 144 10.82 -3.55 -1.09
CA ARG A 144 10.44 -4.50 -0.02
C ARG A 144 11.33 -5.73 -0.12
N VAL A 145 11.83 -6.25 0.98
CA VAL A 145 12.68 -7.46 1.00
C VAL A 145 12.13 -8.45 2.03
N PRO A 146 11.72 -9.65 1.62
CA PRO A 146 11.27 -10.66 2.56
C PRO A 146 12.38 -11.13 3.50
N MET A 147 12.05 -11.19 4.79
CA MET A 147 12.88 -11.84 5.80
C MET A 147 12.60 -13.35 5.75
N ALA A 148 13.47 -14.07 5.08
CA ALA A 148 13.35 -15.46 4.68
C ALA A 148 12.17 -15.73 3.72
N SER A 149 11.65 -16.97 3.73
CA SER A 149 10.73 -17.48 2.71
C SER A 149 9.34 -16.84 2.71
N THR A 150 8.69 -16.93 1.55
CA THR A 150 7.35 -16.41 1.24
C THR A 150 6.57 -17.47 0.43
N ASP A 151 5.33 -17.19 0.06
CA ASP A 151 4.59 -17.94 -0.98
C ASP A 151 5.22 -17.80 -2.38
N PHE A 152 5.88 -16.68 -2.65
CA PHE A 152 6.65 -16.37 -3.86
C PHE A 152 8.11 -16.85 -3.78
N GLY A 153 8.25 -18.18 -3.70
CA GLY A 153 9.53 -18.88 -3.77
C GLY A 153 9.36 -20.33 -4.22
N THR A 154 10.39 -21.15 -3.99
CA THR A 154 10.41 -22.58 -4.37
C THR A 154 10.35 -23.54 -3.17
N ARG A 155 10.52 -23.05 -1.93
CA ARG A 155 10.47 -23.86 -0.69
C ARG A 155 10.14 -23.00 0.53
N GLU A 156 9.68 -23.64 1.60
CA GLU A 156 9.61 -23.05 2.96
C GLU A 156 11.03 -23.05 3.60
N TYR A 157 11.43 -21.96 4.24
CA TYR A 157 12.68 -21.84 5.04
C TYR A 157 12.66 -20.62 5.99
N SER A 158 13.43 -20.68 7.08
CA SER A 158 13.82 -19.50 7.87
C SER A 158 15.35 -19.32 7.89
N TYR A 159 15.84 -18.31 8.61
CA TYR A 159 17.27 -18.15 8.88
C TYR A 159 17.77 -18.97 10.08
N ALA A 160 16.88 -19.59 10.86
CA ALA A 160 17.22 -20.25 12.13
C ALA A 160 16.32 -21.47 12.41
N ASP A 161 16.28 -22.43 11.48
CA ASP A 161 15.43 -23.63 11.59
C ASP A 161 15.93 -24.69 12.61
N THR A 162 17.07 -24.47 13.28
CA THR A 162 17.53 -25.34 14.38
C THR A 162 16.60 -25.22 15.59
N SER A 163 15.83 -26.28 15.83
CA SER A 163 14.82 -26.33 16.89
C SER A 163 15.38 -26.04 18.28
N GLY A 164 14.85 -25.02 18.94
CA GLY A 164 15.23 -24.64 20.31
C GLY A 164 16.39 -23.65 20.42
N ASP A 165 16.94 -23.15 19.30
CA ASP A 165 18.05 -22.19 19.29
C ASP A 165 17.62 -20.77 19.69
N LEU A 166 17.29 -20.58 20.97
CA LEU A 166 16.87 -19.31 21.55
C LEU A 166 17.97 -18.22 21.51
N GLU A 167 19.23 -18.60 21.32
CA GLU A 167 20.38 -17.71 21.16
C GLU A 167 20.68 -17.34 19.70
N LEU A 168 20.01 -18.00 18.74
CA LEU A 168 20.18 -17.83 17.30
C LEU A 168 21.65 -18.05 16.85
N LYS A 169 22.29 -19.08 17.40
CA LYS A 169 23.63 -19.57 17.04
C LYS A 169 23.69 -20.13 15.62
N SER A 170 22.61 -20.74 15.13
CA SER A 170 22.47 -21.27 13.76
C SER A 170 22.00 -20.23 12.75
N PHE A 171 21.91 -18.94 13.11
CA PHE A 171 21.37 -17.91 12.22
C PHE A 171 22.25 -17.74 10.98
N ALA A 172 21.70 -18.06 9.80
CA ALA A 172 22.37 -17.93 8.52
C ALA A 172 21.41 -17.48 7.42
N LEU A 173 21.87 -16.51 6.61
CA LEU A 173 21.24 -16.20 5.33
C LEU A 173 21.27 -17.41 4.41
N GLN A 174 20.28 -17.53 3.53
CA GLN A 174 20.08 -18.69 2.67
C GLN A 174 20.59 -18.40 1.24
N PRO A 175 20.75 -19.43 0.38
CA PRO A 175 21.12 -19.24 -1.02
C PRO A 175 20.24 -18.22 -1.76
N GLU A 176 18.94 -18.19 -1.44
CA GLU A 176 18.00 -17.22 -2.01
C GLU A 176 18.37 -15.75 -1.70
N ASP A 177 18.96 -15.47 -0.53
CA ASP A 177 19.51 -14.15 -0.22
C ASP A 177 20.84 -13.90 -0.93
N LEU A 178 21.76 -14.87 -0.83
CA LEU A 178 23.16 -14.71 -1.22
C LEU A 178 23.35 -14.70 -2.74
N ASP A 179 22.65 -15.56 -3.46
CA ASP A 179 22.79 -15.77 -4.91
C ASP A 179 21.84 -14.87 -5.72
N TYR A 180 20.71 -14.44 -5.14
CA TYR A 180 19.70 -13.64 -5.85
C TYR A 180 19.43 -12.27 -5.21
N LYS A 181 18.86 -12.21 -4.00
CA LYS A 181 18.34 -10.93 -3.44
C LYS A 181 19.47 -9.91 -3.25
N ILE A 182 20.57 -10.29 -2.62
CA ILE A 182 21.71 -9.41 -2.32
C ILE A 182 22.39 -8.89 -3.61
N PRO A 183 22.72 -9.73 -4.61
CA PRO A 183 23.25 -9.26 -5.90
C PRO A 183 22.30 -8.29 -6.66
N PHE A 184 21.01 -8.60 -6.74
CA PHE A 184 20.07 -7.74 -7.48
C PHE A 184 19.71 -6.46 -6.72
N ILE A 185 19.65 -6.48 -5.38
CA ILE A 185 19.52 -5.27 -4.55
C ILE A 185 20.72 -4.35 -4.76
N LYS A 186 21.97 -4.87 -4.72
CA LYS A 186 23.18 -4.07 -4.98
C LYS A 186 23.15 -3.44 -6.36
N THR A 187 22.76 -4.21 -7.37
CA THR A 187 22.62 -3.73 -8.75
C THR A 187 21.57 -2.60 -8.84
N ALA A 188 20.42 -2.76 -8.18
CA ALA A 188 19.38 -1.73 -8.10
C ALA A 188 19.83 -0.48 -7.33
N GLN A 189 20.60 -0.60 -6.25
CA GLN A 189 21.14 0.52 -5.48
C GLN A 189 22.13 1.38 -6.31
N LEU A 190 22.97 0.73 -7.13
CA LEU A 190 23.86 1.41 -8.08
C LEU A 190 23.06 2.15 -9.17
N ILE A 191 22.09 1.47 -9.79
CA ILE A 191 21.22 2.03 -10.83
C ILE A 191 20.38 3.21 -10.30
N ALA A 192 19.89 3.13 -9.07
CA ALA A 192 19.15 4.18 -8.39
C ALA A 192 20.03 5.35 -7.91
N ASN A 193 21.35 5.29 -8.11
CA ASN A 193 22.33 6.28 -7.64
C ASN A 193 22.14 6.62 -6.14
N GLY A 194 21.99 5.59 -5.31
CA GLY A 194 21.81 5.71 -3.86
C GLY A 194 20.41 6.13 -3.37
N ASN A 195 19.42 6.34 -4.26
CA ASN A 195 18.08 6.81 -3.86
C ASN A 195 17.10 5.69 -3.43
N LEU A 196 17.55 4.43 -3.42
CA LEU A 196 16.73 3.26 -3.09
C LEU A 196 16.66 3.03 -1.57
N LYS A 197 15.48 3.21 -0.99
CA LYS A 197 15.16 2.86 0.41
C LYS A 197 14.70 1.41 0.48
N LEU A 198 15.30 0.60 1.34
CA LEU A 198 14.87 -0.79 1.55
C LEU A 198 14.07 -0.92 2.85
N PHE A 199 13.00 -1.71 2.85
CA PHE A 199 12.33 -2.15 4.07
C PHE A 199 12.15 -3.67 4.11
N ALA A 200 12.16 -4.24 5.31
CA ALA A 200 12.11 -5.68 5.53
C ALA A 200 10.82 -6.11 6.23
N SER A 201 10.28 -7.26 5.82
CA SER A 201 9.00 -7.80 6.29
C SER A 201 9.11 -9.31 6.48
N PRO A 202 8.79 -9.88 7.66
CA PRO A 202 8.76 -11.33 7.87
C PRO A 202 7.35 -11.90 7.70
N TRP A 203 7.23 -13.05 7.04
CA TRP A 203 5.97 -13.81 6.95
C TRP A 203 5.75 -14.71 8.17
N SER A 204 6.81 -15.26 8.73
CA SER A 204 6.71 -16.16 9.89
C SER A 204 8.01 -16.18 10.69
N ALA A 205 7.89 -16.52 11.98
CA ALA A 205 9.03 -16.97 12.77
C ALA A 205 9.33 -18.45 12.47
N PRO A 206 10.57 -18.93 12.68
CA PRO A 206 10.93 -20.34 12.54
C PRO A 206 9.90 -21.25 13.23
N GLY A 207 9.50 -22.35 12.58
CA GLY A 207 8.32 -23.14 13.00
C GLY A 207 8.36 -23.59 14.47
N TRP A 208 9.54 -23.93 15.00
CA TRP A 208 9.74 -24.33 16.39
C TRP A 208 9.38 -23.24 17.43
N MET A 209 9.35 -21.97 17.01
CA MET A 209 8.95 -20.81 17.82
C MET A 209 7.43 -20.57 17.83
N LYS A 210 6.65 -21.17 16.91
CA LYS A 210 5.19 -21.00 16.79
C LYS A 210 4.39 -22.09 17.52
N THR A 211 3.18 -21.77 17.97
CA THR A 211 2.33 -22.69 18.75
C THR A 211 1.92 -23.96 18.00
N ASN A 212 1.85 -23.92 16.66
CA ASN A 212 1.58 -25.08 15.81
C ASN A 212 2.85 -25.83 15.35
N GLY A 213 4.05 -25.33 15.66
CA GLY A 213 5.32 -25.94 15.24
C GLY A 213 5.72 -25.73 13.77
N ARG A 214 5.03 -24.87 13.00
CA ARG A 214 5.18 -24.75 11.53
C ARG A 214 5.19 -23.29 11.06
N MET A 215 5.85 -22.97 9.95
CA MET A 215 5.79 -21.61 9.38
C MET A 215 4.47 -21.35 8.65
N ILE A 216 3.94 -22.31 7.88
CA ILE A 216 2.53 -22.25 7.45
C ILE A 216 1.53 -22.50 8.61
N GLY A 217 0.26 -22.18 8.36
CA GLY A 217 -0.84 -22.33 9.31
C GLY A 217 -0.86 -21.25 10.40
N GLY A 218 -2.04 -20.72 10.68
CA GLY A 218 -2.26 -19.65 11.65
C GLY A 218 -1.89 -20.05 13.08
N ALA A 219 -0.91 -19.34 13.63
CA ALA A 219 -0.41 -19.55 14.99
C ALA A 219 0.45 -18.36 15.45
N ALA A 220 0.42 -18.07 16.75
CA ALA A 220 1.28 -17.09 17.40
C ALA A 220 2.63 -17.69 17.83
N LEU A 221 3.54 -16.85 18.33
CA LEU A 221 4.72 -17.30 19.06
C LEU A 221 4.34 -18.02 20.37
N ARG A 222 5.17 -18.99 20.78
CA ARG A 222 4.95 -19.82 21.96
C ARG A 222 5.18 -19.08 23.27
N GLY A 223 4.46 -19.51 24.31
CA GLY A 223 4.64 -19.02 25.68
C GLY A 223 3.96 -17.67 25.95
N PRO A 224 4.23 -17.04 27.11
CA PRO A 224 3.72 -15.71 27.43
C PRO A 224 4.34 -14.65 26.53
N LEU A 225 3.70 -13.47 26.43
CA LEU A 225 4.18 -12.37 25.59
C LEU A 225 5.57 -11.87 26.01
N ASP A 226 5.87 -11.86 27.32
CA ASP A 226 7.20 -11.54 27.88
C ASP A 226 8.18 -12.74 27.86
N GLY A 227 7.81 -13.82 27.16
CA GLY A 227 8.55 -15.08 27.14
C GLY A 227 9.81 -15.06 26.25
N PRO A 228 10.66 -16.10 26.37
CA PRO A 228 11.92 -16.17 25.62
C PRO A 228 11.72 -16.11 24.12
N TYR A 229 10.66 -16.73 23.57
CA TYR A 229 10.38 -16.74 22.13
C TYR A 229 10.17 -15.33 21.55
N TYR A 230 9.51 -14.41 22.27
CA TYR A 230 9.34 -13.02 21.82
C TYR A 230 10.67 -12.24 21.87
N SER A 231 11.50 -12.50 22.88
CA SER A 231 12.86 -11.91 22.99
C SER A 231 13.83 -12.43 21.92
N THR A 232 13.80 -13.73 21.63
CA THR A 232 14.51 -14.37 20.52
C THR A 232 14.01 -13.82 19.18
N TRP A 233 12.70 -13.63 18.98
CA TRP A 233 12.16 -13.07 17.74
C TRP A 233 12.61 -11.63 17.51
N ALA A 234 12.60 -10.77 18.52
CA ALA A 234 13.20 -9.43 18.42
C ALA A 234 14.72 -9.48 18.11
N SER A 235 15.42 -10.51 18.54
CA SER A 235 16.84 -10.73 18.23
C SER A 235 17.07 -11.25 16.79
N TYR A 236 16.09 -11.94 16.20
CA TYR A 236 16.11 -12.40 14.81
C TYR A 236 16.09 -11.22 13.82
N PHE A 237 15.26 -10.19 14.09
CA PHE A 237 15.30 -8.92 13.33
C PHE A 237 16.69 -8.29 13.35
N VAL A 238 17.31 -8.15 14.53
CA VAL A 238 18.62 -7.51 14.63
C VAL A 238 19.70 -8.31 13.90
N LYS A 239 19.71 -9.65 14.04
CA LYS A 239 20.62 -10.53 13.27
C LYS A 239 20.42 -10.43 11.76
N PHE A 240 19.19 -10.31 11.27
CA PHE A 240 18.91 -10.07 9.84
C PHE A 240 19.58 -8.78 9.34
N PHE A 241 19.39 -7.65 10.03
CA PHE A 241 20.01 -6.38 9.63
C PHE A 241 21.53 -6.41 9.77
N GLU A 242 22.07 -7.10 10.77
CA GLU A 242 23.52 -7.30 10.93
C GLU A 242 24.12 -8.12 9.77
N GLN A 243 23.46 -9.20 9.33
CA GLN A 243 23.95 -10.01 8.20
C GLN A 243 23.82 -9.30 6.84
N TYR A 244 22.74 -8.54 6.61
CA TYR A 244 22.62 -7.72 5.40
C TYR A 244 23.60 -6.53 5.42
N ALA A 245 23.86 -5.90 6.58
CA ALA A 245 24.86 -4.85 6.72
C ALA A 245 26.30 -5.37 6.53
N ALA A 246 26.60 -6.58 7.01
CA ALA A 246 27.87 -7.26 6.71
C ALA A 246 28.03 -7.54 5.20
N ASN A 247 26.92 -7.72 4.48
CA ASN A 247 26.89 -7.79 3.02
C ASN A 247 26.88 -6.42 2.33
N GLY A 248 26.98 -5.31 3.06
CA GLY A 248 27.01 -3.94 2.52
C GLY A 248 25.65 -3.33 2.20
N ILE A 249 24.54 -3.95 2.63
CA ILE A 249 23.18 -3.46 2.41
C ILE A 249 22.61 -2.89 3.72
N LEU A 250 22.28 -1.60 3.71
CA LEU A 250 21.58 -0.92 4.80
C LEU A 250 20.10 -0.72 4.48
N TYR A 251 19.27 -0.80 5.50
CA TYR A 251 17.82 -0.63 5.41
C TYR A 251 17.38 0.76 5.87
N TRP A 252 16.23 1.22 5.37
CA TRP A 252 15.52 2.40 5.84
C TRP A 252 14.51 2.05 6.94
N GLY A 253 13.91 0.86 6.90
CA GLY A 253 12.89 0.45 7.86
C GLY A 253 12.50 -1.02 7.83
N LEU A 254 11.41 -1.34 8.51
CA LEU A 254 10.80 -2.66 8.60
C LEU A 254 9.30 -2.58 8.90
N THR A 255 8.58 -3.64 8.58
CA THR A 255 7.25 -3.90 9.15
C THR A 255 7.35 -5.00 10.20
N MET A 256 6.42 -5.01 11.16
CA MET A 256 6.53 -5.91 12.32
C MET A 256 6.17 -7.38 12.03
N GLN A 257 5.32 -7.62 11.02
CA GLN A 257 4.83 -8.92 10.57
C GLN A 257 4.05 -8.68 9.27
N ASN A 258 4.21 -9.52 8.25
CA ASN A 258 3.37 -9.52 7.05
C ASN A 258 1.99 -10.11 7.36
N GLU A 259 0.90 -9.40 7.06
CA GLU A 259 -0.49 -9.83 7.25
C GLU A 259 -0.73 -10.52 8.61
N PRO A 260 -0.48 -9.87 9.76
CA PRO A 260 -0.65 -10.47 11.09
C PRO A 260 -2.05 -11.07 11.33
N THR A 261 -3.09 -10.63 10.63
CA THR A 261 -4.45 -11.19 10.74
C THR A 261 -4.67 -12.47 9.91
N SER A 262 -3.87 -12.72 8.87
CA SER A 262 -3.87 -14.02 8.17
C SER A 262 -3.63 -15.18 9.14
N GLY A 263 -2.81 -14.94 10.17
CA GLY A 263 -2.49 -15.89 11.22
C GLY A 263 -3.67 -16.31 12.12
N ILE A 264 -4.85 -15.69 11.98
CA ILE A 264 -6.09 -16.15 12.61
C ILE A 264 -6.56 -17.49 12.02
N ASN A 265 -6.29 -17.73 10.73
CA ASN A 265 -6.74 -18.94 10.04
C ASN A 265 -5.74 -20.11 10.25
N PRO A 266 -6.09 -21.16 11.02
CA PRO A 266 -5.19 -22.29 11.28
C PRO A 266 -4.80 -23.05 10.00
N ASP A 267 -5.65 -23.03 8.98
CA ASP A 267 -5.49 -23.74 7.71
C ASP A 267 -4.86 -22.87 6.59
N TYR A 268 -4.36 -21.67 6.92
CA TYR A 268 -3.69 -20.78 5.96
C TYR A 268 -2.45 -21.45 5.35
N THR A 269 -2.38 -21.48 4.02
CA THR A 269 -1.60 -22.48 3.26
C THR A 269 -0.15 -22.11 3.00
N TRP A 270 0.25 -20.85 3.24
CA TRP A 270 1.65 -20.39 3.20
C TRP A 270 2.07 -19.76 4.53
N GLN A 271 3.30 -19.23 4.56
CA GLN A 271 3.97 -18.71 5.74
C GLN A 271 3.15 -17.56 6.35
N THR A 272 2.81 -17.67 7.63
CA THR A 272 2.04 -16.68 8.39
C THR A 272 2.42 -16.70 9.86
N MET A 273 2.11 -15.64 10.62
CA MET A 273 2.18 -15.65 12.07
C MET A 273 1.18 -14.65 12.68
N TYR A 274 0.43 -15.12 13.67
CA TYR A 274 -0.63 -14.33 14.29
C TYR A 274 -0.09 -13.27 15.24
N PHE A 275 -0.51 -12.03 14.99
CA PHE A 275 -0.62 -10.98 16.01
C PHE A 275 -2.01 -10.37 15.95
N ASN A 276 -2.49 -9.84 17.07
CA ASN A 276 -3.47 -8.75 17.08
C ASN A 276 -2.80 -7.44 17.50
N ALA A 277 -3.49 -6.31 17.38
CA ALA A 277 -2.97 -4.99 17.73
C ALA A 277 -2.34 -4.92 19.15
N SER A 278 -2.98 -5.53 20.16
CA SER A 278 -2.46 -5.55 21.54
C SER A 278 -1.17 -6.37 21.67
N MET A 279 -1.10 -7.54 21.03
CA MET A 279 0.12 -8.35 20.95
C MET A 279 1.23 -7.64 20.18
N GLN A 280 0.90 -6.96 19.07
CA GLN A 280 1.87 -6.23 18.25
C GLN A 280 2.45 -5.04 19.04
N ARG A 281 1.60 -4.30 19.78
CA ARG A 281 2.02 -3.27 20.74
C ARG A 281 2.93 -3.84 21.83
N HIS A 282 2.57 -4.94 22.46
CA HIS A 282 3.38 -5.56 23.53
C HIS A 282 4.76 -5.97 23.00
N PHE A 283 4.80 -6.62 21.84
CA PHE A 283 6.04 -7.01 21.18
C PHE A 283 6.90 -5.79 20.80
N LEU A 284 6.31 -4.71 20.31
CA LEU A 284 7.01 -3.45 20.01
C LEU A 284 7.63 -2.83 21.27
N VAL A 285 6.86 -2.71 22.35
CA VAL A 285 7.23 -1.96 23.56
C VAL A 285 8.27 -2.72 24.40
N ASN A 286 8.08 -4.04 24.58
CA ASN A 286 8.85 -4.83 25.54
C ASN A 286 10.02 -5.60 24.91
N HIS A 287 10.00 -5.84 23.59
CA HIS A 287 11.05 -6.62 22.90
C HIS A 287 11.68 -5.89 21.72
N LEU A 288 10.92 -5.63 20.65
CA LEU A 288 11.47 -5.20 19.36
C LEU A 288 12.06 -3.78 19.43
N GLY A 289 11.30 -2.81 19.92
CA GLY A 289 11.76 -1.41 20.05
C GLY A 289 13.06 -1.27 20.86
N PRO A 290 13.13 -1.79 22.10
CA PRO A 290 14.36 -1.80 22.88
C PRO A 290 15.54 -2.50 22.17
N ARG A 291 15.29 -3.63 21.50
CA ARG A 291 16.34 -4.39 20.79
C ARG A 291 16.87 -3.65 19.57
N LEU A 292 16.01 -2.97 18.81
CA LEU A 292 16.40 -2.11 17.69
C LEU A 292 17.17 -0.87 18.18
N LYS A 293 16.70 -0.17 19.22
CA LYS A 293 17.41 1.01 19.76
C LYS A 293 18.79 0.66 20.37
N GLY A 294 18.99 -0.60 20.78
CA GLY A 294 20.25 -1.09 21.35
C GLY A 294 21.42 -1.27 20.36
N SER A 295 21.19 -1.42 19.05
CA SER A 295 22.28 -1.64 18.07
C SER A 295 22.52 -0.41 17.18
N PRO A 296 23.79 -0.01 16.92
CA PRO A 296 24.11 1.12 16.05
C PRO A 296 23.51 1.05 14.64
N LEU A 297 23.33 -0.16 14.11
CA LEU A 297 22.82 -0.42 12.75
C LEU A 297 21.30 -0.31 12.65
N THR A 298 20.56 -0.60 13.72
CA THR A 298 19.10 -0.74 13.68
C THR A 298 18.33 0.39 14.40
N ARG A 299 18.98 1.14 15.29
CA ARG A 299 18.34 2.22 16.08
C ARG A 299 17.68 3.33 15.26
N GLY A 300 18.15 3.55 14.04
CA GLY A 300 17.65 4.54 13.09
C GLY A 300 16.61 4.03 12.08
N LEU A 301 16.30 2.73 12.08
CA LEU A 301 15.29 2.15 11.20
C LEU A 301 13.90 2.68 11.53
N LYS A 302 13.09 2.85 10.48
CA LYS A 302 11.65 3.16 10.58
C LYS A 302 10.85 1.90 10.85
N VAL A 303 10.00 1.91 11.87
CA VAL A 303 9.13 0.76 12.19
C VAL A 303 7.70 1.06 11.78
N LEU A 304 7.12 0.17 10.97
CA LEU A 304 5.74 0.22 10.52
C LEU A 304 4.91 -0.84 11.27
N ILE A 305 3.78 -0.41 11.81
CA ILE A 305 2.76 -1.29 12.40
C ILE A 305 1.75 -1.74 11.33
N LEU A 306 0.84 -2.64 11.71
CA LEU A 306 -0.13 -3.29 10.83
C LEU A 306 0.57 -4.14 9.74
N ASP A 307 0.77 -3.60 8.52
CA ASP A 307 1.26 -4.33 7.33
C ASP A 307 0.28 -5.46 6.93
N ASP A 308 -0.98 -5.05 6.77
CA ASP A 308 -2.17 -5.87 6.56
C ASP A 308 -3.23 -5.01 5.85
N ASP A 309 -4.38 -5.58 5.52
CA ASP A 309 -5.45 -4.91 4.77
C ASP A 309 -6.13 -3.74 5.50
N ARG A 310 -6.62 -2.77 4.70
CA ARG A 310 -7.31 -1.56 5.18
C ARG A 310 -8.46 -1.75 6.21
N PRO A 311 -9.29 -2.82 6.22
CA PRO A 311 -10.38 -2.98 7.20
C PRO A 311 -9.95 -2.99 8.68
N GLN A 312 -8.65 -3.20 8.98
CA GLN A 312 -8.14 -3.15 10.36
C GLN A 312 -8.02 -1.71 10.92
N LEU A 313 -8.19 -0.69 10.07
CA LEU A 313 -8.02 0.72 10.41
C LEU A 313 -9.37 1.45 10.63
N PRO A 314 -9.43 2.44 11.54
CA PRO A 314 -8.34 2.95 12.38
C PRO A 314 -8.02 2.10 13.62
N ALA A 315 -8.86 1.13 13.98
CA ALA A 315 -8.86 0.48 15.30
C ALA A 315 -7.51 -0.15 15.70
N TRP A 316 -6.77 -0.74 14.76
CA TRP A 316 -5.44 -1.29 15.03
C TRP A 316 -4.41 -0.21 15.40
N ALA A 317 -4.47 0.94 14.72
CA ALA A 317 -3.61 2.08 15.01
C ALA A 317 -3.99 2.74 16.35
N ASP A 318 -5.29 2.87 16.64
CA ASP A 318 -5.78 3.35 17.94
C ASP A 318 -5.24 2.49 19.10
N GLU A 319 -5.39 1.16 19.02
CA GLU A 319 -4.94 0.23 20.08
C GLU A 319 -3.40 0.24 20.23
N VAL A 320 -2.63 0.21 19.13
CA VAL A 320 -1.15 0.25 19.23
C VAL A 320 -0.66 1.60 19.76
N PHE A 321 -1.15 2.71 19.21
CA PHE A 321 -0.69 4.06 19.56
C PHE A 321 -1.37 4.67 20.80
N ALA A 322 -2.12 3.88 21.56
CA ALA A 322 -2.55 4.20 22.92
C ALA A 322 -1.37 4.18 23.92
N ASP A 323 -0.32 3.39 23.65
CA ASP A 323 0.91 3.37 24.47
C ASP A 323 1.94 4.38 23.96
N ALA A 324 2.49 5.19 24.88
CA ALA A 324 3.43 6.25 24.54
C ALA A 324 4.79 5.75 24.02
N LYS A 325 5.29 4.60 24.49
CA LYS A 325 6.51 3.97 23.97
C LYS A 325 6.26 3.34 22.60
N ALA A 326 5.07 2.78 22.36
CA ALA A 326 4.69 2.32 21.02
C ALA A 326 4.67 3.48 20.02
N ARG A 327 4.18 4.66 20.43
CA ARG A 327 4.30 5.91 19.63
C ARG A 327 5.74 6.40 19.46
N GLU A 328 6.66 6.12 20.38
CA GLU A 328 8.08 6.47 20.23
C GLU A 328 8.81 5.52 19.26
N TYR A 329 8.50 4.22 19.32
CA TYR A 329 9.20 3.19 18.55
C TYR A 329 8.67 3.00 17.12
N ALA A 330 7.40 3.29 16.84
CA ALA A 330 6.82 3.19 15.50
C ALA A 330 6.57 4.56 14.84
N ASP A 331 6.99 4.66 13.57
CA ASP A 331 6.96 5.88 12.77
C ASP A 331 5.75 5.94 11.82
N GLY A 332 5.16 4.79 11.49
CA GLY A 332 4.10 4.71 10.49
C GLY A 332 3.32 3.40 10.50
N ILE A 333 2.48 3.24 9.47
CA ILE A 333 1.51 2.16 9.29
C ILE A 333 1.70 1.59 7.88
N GLY A 334 1.86 0.27 7.75
CA GLY A 334 1.78 -0.45 6.47
C GLY A 334 0.34 -0.86 6.15
N ILE A 335 -0.08 -0.76 4.89
CA ILE A 335 -1.39 -1.22 4.41
C ILE A 335 -1.28 -2.05 3.12
N HIS A 336 -2.16 -3.04 2.98
CA HIS A 336 -2.34 -3.89 1.80
C HIS A 336 -3.65 -3.56 1.05
N TRP A 337 -3.76 -4.00 -0.21
CA TRP A 337 -4.85 -3.68 -1.16
C TRP A 337 -5.99 -4.74 -1.23
N TYR A 338 -5.76 -5.96 -0.75
CA TYR A 338 -6.54 -7.14 -1.13
C TYR A 338 -8.01 -7.14 -0.65
N MET A 339 -8.34 -6.41 0.42
CA MET A 339 -9.72 -6.23 0.91
C MET A 339 -10.34 -4.84 0.62
N ASP A 340 -9.79 -4.05 -0.30
CA ASP A 340 -10.28 -2.69 -0.60
C ASP A 340 -11.76 -2.61 -0.99
N ALA A 341 -12.28 -3.66 -1.63
CA ALA A 341 -13.70 -3.79 -1.98
C ALA A 341 -14.65 -3.78 -0.75
N PHE A 342 -14.11 -3.99 0.45
CA PHE A 342 -14.84 -4.01 1.72
C PHE A 342 -14.53 -2.82 2.64
N ALA A 343 -13.49 -2.02 2.34
CA ALA A 343 -13.01 -0.94 3.20
C ALA A 343 -12.75 0.36 2.41
N PRO A 344 -13.60 1.41 2.58
CA PRO A 344 -13.43 2.65 1.85
C PRO A 344 -12.17 3.41 2.27
N ALA A 345 -11.47 4.00 1.31
CA ALA A 345 -10.23 4.77 1.54
C ALA A 345 -10.37 5.93 2.55
N SER A 346 -11.59 6.36 2.90
CA SER A 346 -11.83 7.31 3.98
C SER A 346 -11.32 6.83 5.34
N LEU A 347 -11.19 5.53 5.58
CA LEU A 347 -10.58 4.98 6.80
C LEU A 347 -9.11 5.37 6.96
N LEU A 348 -8.39 5.58 5.85
CA LEU A 348 -7.00 6.06 5.85
C LEU A 348 -6.94 7.55 6.22
N THR A 349 -7.86 8.36 5.69
CA THR A 349 -8.04 9.76 6.11
C THR A 349 -8.39 9.85 7.59
N GLU A 350 -9.30 9.00 8.09
CA GLU A 350 -9.65 8.96 9.51
C GLU A 350 -8.44 8.57 10.39
N THR A 351 -7.69 7.55 9.99
CA THR A 351 -6.47 7.11 10.67
C THR A 351 -5.41 8.22 10.72
N ALA A 352 -5.16 8.91 9.60
CA ALA A 352 -4.20 10.01 9.53
C ALA A 352 -4.63 11.23 10.36
N LEU A 353 -5.94 11.46 10.54
CA LEU A 353 -6.46 12.50 11.42
C LEU A 353 -6.39 12.13 12.91
N ARG A 354 -6.45 10.84 13.26
CA ARG A 354 -6.24 10.33 14.64
C ARG A 354 -4.76 10.25 15.01
N HIS A 355 -3.88 9.97 14.05
CA HIS A 355 -2.43 9.81 14.25
C HIS A 355 -1.60 10.70 13.30
N PRO A 356 -1.73 12.04 13.36
CA PRO A 356 -1.08 12.96 12.42
C PRO A 356 0.44 13.02 12.52
N ASP A 357 1.05 12.41 13.54
CA ASP A 357 2.50 12.20 13.68
C ASP A 357 3.01 10.93 12.97
N LYS A 358 2.12 10.13 12.37
CA LYS A 358 2.43 8.84 11.71
C LYS A 358 2.15 8.91 10.22
N PHE A 359 3.07 8.37 9.40
CA PHE A 359 2.82 8.21 7.97
C PHE A 359 2.09 6.89 7.68
N ILE A 360 1.30 6.85 6.62
CA ILE A 360 0.76 5.62 6.05
C ILE A 360 1.54 5.30 4.77
N LEU A 361 1.92 4.04 4.56
CA LEU A 361 2.58 3.54 3.36
C LEU A 361 1.80 2.33 2.86
N ALA A 362 1.38 2.32 1.61
CA ALA A 362 0.94 1.07 0.97
C ALA A 362 2.18 0.23 0.72
N THR A 363 2.32 -0.84 1.50
CA THR A 363 3.53 -1.66 1.60
C THR A 363 3.51 -2.84 0.65
N GLU A 364 2.33 -3.26 0.20
CA GLU A 364 2.14 -4.34 -0.75
C GLU A 364 0.81 -4.19 -1.52
N ALA A 365 0.85 -4.48 -2.82
CA ALA A 365 -0.32 -4.56 -3.68
C ALA A 365 0.01 -5.35 -4.96
N CYS A 366 -0.91 -6.19 -5.45
CA CYS A 366 -0.76 -6.86 -6.74
C CYS A 366 -2.09 -6.99 -7.50
N SER A 367 -2.04 -7.52 -8.73
CA SER A 367 -3.22 -7.98 -9.46
C SER A 367 -3.09 -9.46 -9.82
N GLY A 368 -4.21 -10.13 -10.07
CA GLY A 368 -4.21 -11.59 -10.27
C GLY A 368 -4.21 -12.39 -8.98
N PHE A 369 -4.45 -11.76 -7.82
CA PHE A 369 -4.75 -12.45 -6.56
C PHE A 369 -6.22 -12.89 -6.43
N LEU A 370 -7.12 -12.36 -7.28
CA LEU A 370 -8.57 -12.58 -7.19
C LEU A 370 -9.20 -12.73 -8.58
N GLY A 371 -10.12 -13.69 -8.70
CA GLY A 371 -10.88 -13.97 -9.92
C GLY A 371 -10.06 -14.74 -10.95
N VAL A 372 -9.47 -14.04 -11.91
CA VAL A 372 -8.52 -14.65 -12.86
C VAL A 372 -7.13 -14.60 -12.24
N HIS A 373 -6.73 -15.71 -11.62
CA HIS A 373 -5.40 -15.84 -11.02
C HIS A 373 -4.28 -15.79 -12.06
N GLY A 374 -3.09 -15.37 -11.64
CA GLY A 374 -1.91 -15.27 -12.50
C GLY A 374 -1.97 -14.10 -13.50
N PRO A 375 -1.01 -14.02 -14.45
CA PRO A 375 -0.83 -12.87 -15.32
C PRO A 375 -1.82 -12.83 -16.49
N ILE A 376 -2.19 -11.62 -16.91
CA ILE A 376 -2.89 -11.41 -18.18
C ILE A 376 -2.05 -10.46 -19.05
N LEU A 377 -1.32 -11.04 -20.00
CA LEU A 377 -0.42 -10.29 -20.88
C LEU A 377 -1.16 -9.18 -21.65
N GLY A 378 -0.73 -7.94 -21.40
CA GLY A 378 -1.23 -6.73 -22.03
C GLY A 378 -2.54 -6.20 -21.46
N ASP A 379 -3.04 -6.70 -20.33
CA ASP A 379 -4.33 -6.26 -19.77
C ASP A 379 -4.32 -4.78 -19.32
N TRP A 380 -5.30 -4.03 -19.81
CA TRP A 380 -5.44 -2.61 -19.49
C TRP A 380 -6.26 -2.36 -18.22
N SER A 381 -7.21 -3.25 -17.87
CA SER A 381 -8.06 -3.08 -16.69
C SER A 381 -7.26 -3.12 -15.39
N ARG A 382 -6.23 -3.99 -15.32
CA ARG A 382 -5.27 -4.05 -14.21
C ARG A 382 -4.48 -2.75 -14.07
N ALA A 383 -4.06 -2.12 -15.17
CA ALA A 383 -3.38 -0.82 -15.14
C ALA A 383 -4.28 0.33 -14.67
N GLU A 384 -5.55 0.33 -15.07
CA GLU A 384 -6.51 1.28 -14.54
C GLU A 384 -6.84 1.05 -13.05
N ASN A 385 -6.82 -0.21 -12.59
CA ASN A 385 -7.02 -0.53 -11.17
C ASN A 385 -5.84 -0.03 -10.32
N TYR A 386 -4.60 -0.32 -10.72
CA TYR A 386 -3.39 0.26 -10.10
C TYR A 386 -3.47 1.79 -10.07
N ALA A 387 -3.78 2.43 -11.20
CA ALA A 387 -3.87 3.89 -11.27
C ALA A 387 -5.04 4.46 -10.45
N ALA A 388 -6.15 3.73 -10.30
CA ALA A 388 -7.28 4.16 -9.49
C ALA A 388 -6.96 4.10 -7.99
N ASP A 389 -6.34 2.99 -7.57
CA ASP A 389 -5.95 2.73 -6.19
C ASP A 389 -4.90 3.73 -5.69
N ILE A 390 -3.79 3.87 -6.42
CA ILE A 390 -2.73 4.84 -6.11
C ILE A 390 -3.30 6.28 -6.02
N ILE A 391 -4.32 6.63 -6.82
CA ILE A 391 -4.97 7.94 -6.72
C ILE A 391 -5.84 8.06 -5.46
N ASP A 392 -6.57 7.03 -5.07
CA ASP A 392 -7.42 7.07 -3.87
C ASP A 392 -6.56 7.11 -2.59
N ASP A 393 -5.54 6.25 -2.49
CA ASP A 393 -4.58 6.20 -1.40
C ASP A 393 -3.84 7.55 -1.22
N LEU A 394 -3.24 8.09 -2.29
CA LEU A 394 -2.55 9.37 -2.24
C LEU A 394 -3.50 10.56 -2.01
N ASN A 395 -4.81 10.41 -2.25
CA ASN A 395 -5.81 11.40 -1.84
C ASN A 395 -6.21 11.28 -0.36
N ASN A 396 -6.03 10.10 0.26
CA ASN A 396 -6.35 9.77 1.64
C ASN A 396 -5.09 9.57 2.52
N PHE A 397 -4.13 10.51 2.40
CA PHE A 397 -2.94 10.65 3.26
C PHE A 397 -1.87 9.55 3.17
N VAL A 398 -2.00 8.55 2.29
CA VAL A 398 -0.91 7.59 2.02
C VAL A 398 0.27 8.31 1.39
N SER A 399 1.47 7.97 1.84
CA SER A 399 2.72 8.69 1.55
C SER A 399 3.61 7.97 0.54
N GLY A 400 3.22 6.80 0.05
CA GLY A 400 3.93 6.03 -0.96
C GLY A 400 3.23 4.71 -1.24
N TRP A 401 3.57 4.05 -2.34
CA TRP A 401 2.90 2.83 -2.79
C TRP A 401 3.91 1.84 -3.37
N VAL A 402 3.86 0.60 -2.91
CA VAL A 402 4.84 -0.45 -3.20
C VAL A 402 4.13 -1.65 -3.83
N ASP A 403 4.49 -1.92 -5.08
CA ASP A 403 4.07 -3.07 -5.86
C ASP A 403 4.57 -4.38 -5.24
N TRP A 404 4.01 -5.50 -5.69
CA TRP A 404 4.47 -6.81 -5.28
C TRP A 404 5.72 -7.28 -6.03
N ASN A 405 5.73 -8.50 -6.55
CA ASN A 405 6.89 -9.07 -7.24
C ASN A 405 7.36 -8.16 -8.40
N LEU A 406 8.59 -7.63 -8.30
CA LEU A 406 9.20 -6.81 -9.37
C LEU A 406 9.17 -7.52 -10.73
N VAL A 407 9.33 -8.84 -10.74
CA VAL A 407 9.15 -9.67 -11.93
C VAL A 407 8.64 -11.06 -11.55
N LEU A 408 7.71 -11.59 -12.33
CA LEU A 408 7.32 -13.00 -12.36
C LEU A 408 7.54 -13.55 -13.78
N ASP A 409 7.38 -14.85 -13.98
CA ASP A 409 7.29 -15.38 -15.36
C ASP A 409 5.87 -15.23 -15.93
N THR A 410 5.69 -15.61 -17.21
CA THR A 410 4.37 -15.63 -17.86
C THR A 410 3.34 -16.60 -17.26
N THR A 411 3.69 -17.38 -16.22
CA THR A 411 2.74 -18.18 -15.43
C THR A 411 2.34 -17.50 -14.12
N GLY A 412 3.06 -16.46 -13.70
CA GLY A 412 2.83 -15.76 -12.43
C GLY A 412 3.59 -16.37 -11.25
N GLY A 413 4.75 -16.99 -11.52
CA GLY A 413 5.57 -17.65 -10.51
C GLY A 413 7.08 -17.40 -10.66
N PRO A 414 7.93 -18.19 -9.98
CA PRO A 414 7.56 -19.39 -9.21
C PRO A 414 6.82 -19.09 -7.90
N THR A 415 5.94 -20.01 -7.52
CA THR A 415 5.32 -20.10 -6.19
C THR A 415 5.09 -21.58 -5.87
N PHE A 416 5.57 -22.05 -4.72
CA PHE A 416 5.43 -23.48 -4.35
C PHE A 416 4.04 -23.83 -3.79
N VAL A 417 3.19 -22.84 -3.52
CA VAL A 417 1.80 -23.00 -3.06
C VAL A 417 0.76 -22.73 -4.16
N ALA A 418 1.20 -22.49 -5.40
CA ALA A 418 0.36 -22.13 -6.56
C ALA A 418 -0.48 -20.85 -6.37
N ASN A 419 -0.01 -19.89 -5.58
CA ASN A 419 -0.64 -18.57 -5.39
C ASN A 419 -0.26 -17.59 -6.52
N ASN A 420 -0.47 -17.99 -7.78
CA ASN A 420 0.04 -17.26 -8.94
C ASN A 420 -0.61 -15.87 -9.09
N ALA A 421 0.21 -14.83 -9.33
CA ALA A 421 -0.23 -13.44 -9.52
C ALA A 421 0.30 -12.82 -10.83
N ASP A 422 -0.06 -11.57 -11.12
CA ASP A 422 0.55 -10.73 -12.16
C ASP A 422 1.69 -9.90 -11.57
N ALA A 423 2.56 -9.36 -12.43
CA ALA A 423 3.64 -8.44 -12.06
C ALA A 423 3.81 -7.38 -13.16
N PRO A 424 4.23 -6.13 -12.86
CA PRO A 424 4.36 -5.09 -13.88
C PRO A 424 5.39 -5.40 -14.97
N ILE A 425 6.32 -6.32 -14.71
CA ILE A 425 7.16 -6.96 -15.71
C ILE A 425 7.04 -8.48 -15.62
N LEU A 426 6.94 -9.14 -16.78
CA LEU A 426 6.87 -10.60 -16.89
C LEU A 426 8.04 -11.13 -17.74
N ARG A 427 8.84 -12.06 -17.20
CA ARG A 427 9.87 -12.82 -17.95
C ARG A 427 9.16 -13.77 -18.93
N ASN A 428 9.62 -13.84 -20.18
CA ASN A 428 9.08 -14.83 -21.13
C ASN A 428 9.39 -16.25 -20.64
N GLY A 429 8.36 -17.04 -20.33
CA GLY A 429 8.50 -18.40 -19.81
C GLY A 429 9.35 -19.34 -20.67
N THR A 430 9.34 -19.14 -21.99
CA THR A 430 9.95 -20.01 -23.00
C THR A 430 11.43 -20.30 -22.75
N ARG A 431 11.82 -21.58 -22.77
CA ARG A 431 13.22 -22.03 -22.60
C ARG A 431 14.13 -21.36 -23.63
N GLY A 432 15.21 -20.72 -23.16
CA GLY A 432 16.18 -20.02 -24.01
C GLY A 432 15.73 -18.64 -24.50
N SER A 433 14.59 -18.11 -24.04
CA SER A 433 14.20 -16.72 -24.30
C SER A 433 14.87 -15.76 -23.33
N ASP A 434 15.48 -14.70 -23.88
CA ASP A 434 16.01 -13.54 -23.15
C ASP A 434 15.04 -12.34 -23.19
N GLU A 435 13.75 -12.59 -23.47
CA GLU A 435 12.71 -11.56 -23.53
C GLU A 435 12.04 -11.33 -22.16
N PHE A 436 11.69 -10.08 -21.87
CA PHE A 436 10.70 -9.72 -20.85
C PHE A 436 9.68 -8.72 -21.39
N TYR A 437 8.51 -8.70 -20.76
CA TYR A 437 7.34 -7.93 -21.18
C TYR A 437 6.96 -6.91 -20.12
N LYS A 438 6.98 -5.62 -20.47
CA LYS A 438 6.46 -4.55 -19.62
C LYS A 438 4.95 -4.46 -19.80
N GLN A 439 4.22 -4.83 -18.76
CA GLN A 439 2.76 -4.82 -18.70
C GLN A 439 2.21 -3.38 -18.67
N PRO A 440 0.93 -3.14 -19.03
CA PRO A 440 0.31 -1.84 -18.88
C PRO A 440 0.39 -1.25 -17.45
N THR A 441 0.41 -2.11 -16.41
CA THR A 441 0.57 -1.73 -15.00
C THR A 441 1.89 -1.01 -14.72
N TYR A 442 3.00 -1.41 -15.34
CA TYR A 442 4.29 -0.69 -15.24
C TYR A 442 4.16 0.78 -15.69
N TYR A 443 3.36 1.02 -16.74
CA TYR A 443 3.13 2.39 -17.24
C TYR A 443 2.17 3.18 -16.35
N ALA A 444 1.22 2.51 -15.67
CA ALA A 444 0.39 3.15 -14.65
C ALA A 444 1.25 3.60 -13.47
N LEU A 445 2.10 2.72 -12.93
CA LEU A 445 3.05 3.03 -11.86
C LEU A 445 4.00 4.18 -12.24
N GLY A 446 4.57 4.13 -13.44
CA GLY A 446 5.48 5.18 -13.93
C GLY A 446 4.85 6.57 -14.07
N HIS A 447 3.53 6.68 -14.25
CA HIS A 447 2.84 7.99 -14.22
C HIS A 447 2.91 8.69 -12.85
N PHE A 448 3.19 7.93 -11.78
CA PHE A 448 3.49 8.47 -10.45
C PHE A 448 5.00 8.49 -10.22
N SER A 449 5.69 7.35 -10.26
CA SER A 449 7.06 7.23 -9.76
C SER A 449 8.10 8.04 -10.54
N ALA A 450 7.95 8.17 -11.87
CA ALA A 450 8.90 8.90 -12.71
C ALA A 450 8.78 10.44 -12.58
N TRP A 451 7.65 10.94 -12.09
CA TRP A 451 7.34 12.39 -12.08
C TRP A 451 6.90 12.95 -10.73
N VAL A 452 6.67 12.11 -9.73
CA VAL A 452 6.38 12.47 -8.32
C VAL A 452 7.55 12.00 -7.45
N PRO A 453 8.72 12.68 -7.51
CA PRO A 453 9.92 12.26 -6.78
C PRO A 453 9.75 12.38 -5.26
N VAL A 454 10.61 11.68 -4.51
CA VAL A 454 10.70 11.75 -3.05
C VAL A 454 10.79 13.19 -2.56
N GLY A 455 9.97 13.55 -1.57
CA GLY A 455 9.84 14.91 -1.07
C GLY A 455 8.92 15.82 -1.90
N SER A 456 8.16 15.28 -2.86
CA SER A 456 6.97 15.95 -3.40
C SER A 456 5.90 16.06 -2.31
N THR A 457 5.18 17.17 -2.23
CA THR A 457 4.05 17.32 -1.30
C THR A 457 2.74 17.20 -2.06
N ARG A 458 1.80 16.38 -1.61
CA ARG A 458 0.44 16.33 -2.19
C ARG A 458 -0.26 17.67 -1.94
N ILE A 459 -0.91 18.21 -2.97
CA ILE A 459 -1.62 19.50 -2.91
C ILE A 459 -3.09 19.31 -3.26
N LYS A 460 -3.92 20.31 -2.92
CA LYS A 460 -5.37 20.25 -3.19
C LYS A 460 -5.65 20.18 -4.69
N SER A 461 -6.31 19.10 -5.11
CA SER A 461 -6.81 18.88 -6.46
C SER A 461 -8.31 18.59 -6.44
N GLN A 462 -9.06 19.08 -7.42
CA GLN A 462 -10.51 18.89 -7.47
C GLN A 462 -11.03 18.83 -8.92
N LEU A 463 -11.83 17.82 -9.23
CA LEU A 463 -12.75 17.81 -10.37
C LEU A 463 -13.92 18.74 -10.04
N LEU A 464 -14.11 19.82 -10.81
CA LEU A 464 -15.23 20.75 -10.61
C LEU A 464 -16.53 20.23 -11.24
N ASP A 465 -16.39 19.40 -12.28
CA ASP A 465 -17.45 18.66 -12.95
C ASP A 465 -17.31 17.19 -12.51
N ARG A 466 -18.36 16.62 -11.91
CA ARG A 466 -18.30 15.26 -11.34
C ARG A 466 -18.53 14.20 -12.41
N ASP A 467 -17.44 13.66 -12.94
CA ASP A 467 -17.42 12.44 -13.76
C ASP A 467 -16.84 11.28 -12.91
N PRO A 468 -17.59 10.20 -12.62
CA PRO A 468 -17.12 9.07 -11.82
C PRO A 468 -16.06 8.22 -12.55
N ALA A 469 -15.91 8.35 -13.87
CA ALA A 469 -14.87 7.67 -14.64
C ALA A 469 -13.51 8.40 -14.58
N LEU A 470 -13.45 9.59 -13.96
CA LEU A 470 -12.23 10.37 -13.77
C LEU A 470 -11.72 10.28 -12.32
N LYS A 471 -10.42 10.02 -12.16
CA LYS A 471 -9.71 10.14 -10.88
C LYS A 471 -8.52 11.09 -11.04
N LEU A 472 -8.23 11.87 -10.00
CA LEU A 472 -7.24 12.96 -10.02
C LEU A 472 -6.49 13.05 -8.69
N VAL A 473 -5.17 13.22 -8.77
CA VAL A 473 -4.32 13.69 -7.65
C VAL A 473 -3.29 14.69 -8.17
N ALA A 474 -2.83 15.63 -7.33
CA ALA A 474 -1.79 16.58 -7.70
C ALA A 474 -0.74 16.79 -6.61
N PHE A 475 0.46 17.19 -7.04
CA PHE A 475 1.65 17.36 -6.21
C PHE A 475 2.38 18.66 -6.54
N SER A 476 3.12 19.18 -5.57
CA SER A 476 4.10 20.24 -5.75
C SER A 476 5.49 19.71 -5.41
N PHE A 477 6.47 19.96 -6.28
CA PHE A 477 7.88 19.65 -6.01
C PHE A 477 8.76 20.81 -6.47
N LYS A 478 9.48 21.42 -5.54
CA LYS A 478 10.17 22.70 -5.74
C LYS A 478 9.15 23.71 -6.33
N SER A 479 9.44 24.31 -7.50
CA SER A 479 8.52 25.22 -8.19
C SER A 479 7.66 24.56 -9.27
N LYS A 480 7.70 23.22 -9.43
CA LYS A 480 6.89 22.47 -10.40
C LYS A 480 5.61 21.94 -9.75
N ARG A 481 4.53 21.87 -10.52
CA ARG A 481 3.30 21.14 -10.17
C ARG A 481 3.14 19.95 -11.11
N VAL A 482 2.65 18.83 -10.58
CA VAL A 482 2.31 17.62 -11.34
C VAL A 482 0.86 17.26 -11.00
N ALA A 483 0.09 16.81 -11.99
CA ALA A 483 -1.26 16.29 -11.79
C ALA A 483 -1.41 15.01 -12.60
N VAL A 484 -1.77 13.91 -11.93
CA VAL A 484 -2.04 12.62 -12.57
C VAL A 484 -3.55 12.50 -12.69
N VAL A 485 -4.02 12.17 -13.89
CA VAL A 485 -5.44 11.97 -14.20
C VAL A 485 -5.62 10.61 -14.86
N LEU A 486 -6.43 9.76 -14.23
CA LEU A 486 -6.96 8.54 -14.84
C LEU A 486 -8.29 8.86 -15.51
N ASN A 487 -8.49 8.36 -16.73
CA ASN A 487 -9.79 8.36 -17.41
C ASN A 487 -10.16 6.91 -17.78
N ARG A 488 -11.24 6.41 -17.18
CA ARG A 488 -11.83 5.09 -17.46
C ARG A 488 -13.05 5.19 -18.40
N ALA A 489 -13.38 6.39 -18.89
CA ALA A 489 -14.47 6.58 -19.84
C ALA A 489 -14.06 6.13 -21.26
N THR A 490 -15.02 5.62 -22.03
CA THR A 490 -14.79 5.19 -23.42
C THR A 490 -14.67 6.36 -24.41
N ASN A 491 -15.07 7.57 -24.00
CA ASN A 491 -14.96 8.80 -24.79
C ASN A 491 -13.70 9.62 -24.43
N GLU A 492 -13.21 10.40 -25.39
CA GLU A 492 -12.24 11.45 -25.09
C GLU A 492 -12.92 12.55 -24.25
N ASN A 493 -12.26 12.94 -23.16
CA ASN A 493 -12.72 13.99 -22.25
C ASN A 493 -11.86 15.26 -22.43
N LYS A 494 -12.49 16.40 -22.78
CA LYS A 494 -11.77 17.67 -22.97
C LYS A 494 -11.48 18.33 -21.62
N ILE A 495 -10.30 18.07 -21.06
CA ILE A 495 -9.90 18.57 -19.75
C ILE A 495 -9.37 20.02 -19.80
N ILE A 496 -9.78 20.84 -18.85
CA ILE A 496 -9.34 22.24 -18.67
C ILE A 496 -8.76 22.43 -17.26
N PHE A 497 -7.45 22.58 -17.15
CA PHE A 497 -6.75 22.82 -15.88
C PHE A 497 -6.73 24.31 -15.49
N SER A 498 -7.02 24.60 -14.22
CA SER A 498 -6.88 25.90 -13.58
C SER A 498 -5.97 25.82 -12.36
N THR A 499 -5.01 26.74 -12.27
CA THR A 499 -3.99 26.80 -11.20
C THR A 499 -4.40 27.68 -10.00
N HIS A 500 -5.58 28.30 -10.08
CA HIS A 500 -6.15 29.18 -9.06
C HIS A 500 -7.64 28.91 -8.88
N LEU A 501 -8.09 28.92 -7.63
CA LEU A 501 -9.50 29.16 -7.30
C LEU A 501 -9.81 30.64 -7.52
N CYS A 502 -9.98 31.04 -8.78
CA CYS A 502 -10.80 32.22 -9.08
C CYS A 502 -12.20 31.94 -8.51
N ILE A 503 -12.61 32.72 -7.53
CA ILE A 503 -13.88 32.53 -6.82
C ILE A 503 -15.02 32.62 -7.85
N PHE A 504 -15.69 31.51 -8.14
CA PHE A 504 -16.70 31.38 -9.20
C PHE A 504 -18.07 32.03 -8.85
N LEU A 505 -18.09 33.02 -7.95
CA LEU A 505 -19.28 33.79 -7.59
C LEU A 505 -19.90 34.56 -8.79
N GLY A 506 -19.17 34.72 -9.90
CA GLY A 506 -19.67 35.36 -11.12
C GLY A 506 -20.68 34.55 -11.94
N ALA A 507 -21.15 33.38 -11.47
CA ALA A 507 -22.08 32.52 -12.22
C ALA A 507 -23.13 31.79 -11.34
N MET A 508 -23.21 32.08 -10.04
CA MET A 508 -24.09 31.35 -9.12
C MET A 508 -24.82 32.22 -8.09
N VAL A 509 -24.77 33.55 -8.24
CA VAL A 509 -25.65 34.48 -7.50
C VAL A 509 -26.95 34.64 -8.29
N VAL A 510 -27.98 33.88 -7.92
CA VAL A 510 -29.36 34.19 -8.30
C VAL A 510 -29.73 35.51 -7.59
N PRO A 511 -30.23 36.55 -8.30
CA PRO A 511 -30.45 37.87 -7.70
C PRO A 511 -31.31 37.87 -6.43
N GLU A 512 -32.29 36.97 -6.33
CA GLU A 512 -33.16 36.82 -5.15
C GLU A 512 -32.38 36.48 -3.87
N GLN A 513 -31.31 35.68 -3.96
CA GLN A 513 -30.50 35.33 -2.79
C GLN A 513 -29.62 36.49 -2.31
N TRP A 514 -29.28 37.44 -3.18
CA TRP A 514 -28.55 38.65 -2.80
C TRP A 514 -29.42 39.60 -1.96
N GLU A 515 -30.68 39.79 -2.34
CA GLU A 515 -31.64 40.56 -1.53
C GLU A 515 -32.02 39.81 -0.24
N ALA A 516 -32.13 38.48 -0.26
CA ALA A 516 -32.30 37.68 0.96
C ALA A 516 -31.12 37.82 1.94
N MET A 517 -29.88 37.81 1.45
CA MET A 517 -28.68 38.04 2.27
C MET A 517 -28.60 39.48 2.81
N LYS A 518 -28.96 40.49 2.02
CA LYS A 518 -29.10 41.87 2.49
C LYS A 518 -30.15 42.00 3.59
N LEU A 519 -31.32 41.35 3.42
CA LEU A 519 -32.40 41.37 4.40
C LEU A 519 -31.95 40.70 5.71
N ALA A 520 -31.32 39.52 5.64
CA ALA A 520 -30.77 38.83 6.79
C ALA A 520 -29.70 39.66 7.51
N ALA A 521 -28.78 40.30 6.78
CA ALA A 521 -27.76 41.19 7.37
C ALA A 521 -28.38 42.44 8.00
N SER A 522 -29.42 43.02 7.38
CA SER A 522 -30.13 44.19 7.90
C SER A 522 -30.90 43.86 9.17
N VAL A 523 -31.56 42.69 9.22
CA VAL A 523 -32.20 42.16 10.43
C VAL A 523 -31.15 41.94 11.52
N PHE A 524 -30.01 41.30 11.21
CA PHE A 524 -28.96 41.05 12.20
C PHE A 524 -28.40 42.35 12.81
N VAL A 525 -28.17 43.38 11.99
CA VAL A 525 -27.76 44.71 12.45
C VAL A 525 -28.86 45.38 13.29
N LEU A 526 -30.13 45.28 12.90
CA LEU A 526 -31.25 45.82 13.68
C LEU A 526 -31.41 45.13 15.04
N THR A 527 -31.26 43.80 15.13
CA THR A 527 -31.28 43.07 16.40
C THR A 527 -30.11 43.51 17.29
N TYR A 528 -28.91 43.63 16.74
CA TYR A 528 -27.72 44.04 17.50
C TYR A 528 -27.83 45.50 18.00
N LEU A 529 -28.42 46.39 17.21
CA LEU A 529 -28.72 47.77 17.63
C LEU A 529 -29.84 47.84 18.68
N ALA A 530 -30.84 46.96 18.61
CA ALA A 530 -31.88 46.86 19.64
C ALA A 530 -31.33 46.33 20.97
N GLU A 531 -30.48 45.30 20.95
CA GLU A 531 -29.78 44.79 22.14
C GLU A 531 -28.88 45.86 22.76
N MET A 532 -28.12 46.61 21.93
CA MET A 532 -27.33 47.75 22.41
C MET A 532 -28.20 48.86 23.00
N PHE A 533 -29.36 49.19 22.39
CA PHE A 533 -30.27 50.19 22.94
C PHE A 533 -30.82 49.78 24.31
N VAL A 534 -31.26 48.51 24.46
CA VAL A 534 -31.69 47.95 25.75
C VAL A 534 -30.56 48.03 26.78
N PHE A 535 -29.33 47.69 26.40
CA PHE A 535 -28.16 47.77 27.28
C PHE A 535 -27.86 49.21 27.75
N PHE A 536 -27.92 50.20 26.84
CA PHE A 536 -27.75 51.61 27.18
C PHE A 536 -28.88 52.15 28.08
N VAL A 537 -30.14 51.76 27.84
CA VAL A 537 -31.26 52.08 28.72
C VAL A 537 -31.05 51.48 30.12
N PHE A 538 -30.57 50.24 30.21
CA PHE A 538 -30.28 49.58 31.48
C PHE A 538 -29.16 50.30 32.26
N LEU A 539 -28.08 50.72 31.58
CA LEU A 539 -27.01 51.52 32.17
C LEU A 539 -27.49 52.91 32.63
N PHE A 540 -28.37 53.57 31.85
CA PHE A 540 -28.93 54.87 32.20
C PHE A 540 -29.76 54.80 33.50
N PHE A 541 -30.67 53.82 33.61
CA PHE A 541 -31.42 53.61 34.86
C PHE A 541 -30.51 53.18 36.02
N HIS A 542 -29.53 52.31 35.78
CA HIS A 542 -28.59 51.91 36.83
C HIS A 542 -27.78 53.11 37.39
N HIS A 543 -27.40 54.07 36.53
CA HIS A 543 -26.70 55.29 36.98
C HIS A 543 -27.61 56.28 37.72
N LEU A 544 -28.93 56.27 37.48
CA LEU A 544 -29.91 57.06 38.22
C LEU A 544 -30.17 56.50 39.63
N PHE A 545 -30.21 55.17 39.79
CA PHE A 545 -30.53 54.53 41.07
C PHE A 545 -29.32 54.25 42.00
N THR A 546 -28.09 54.58 41.59
CA THR A 546 -26.86 54.29 42.37
C THR A 546 -26.30 55.46 43.17
N LYS A 547 -26.99 56.62 43.22
CA LYS A 547 -26.57 57.79 44.00
C LYS A 547 -27.23 57.87 45.38
N SER A 548 -26.58 57.28 46.37
CA SER A 548 -26.80 57.55 47.81
C SER A 548 -25.58 58.28 48.41
N PRO A 549 -25.77 59.20 49.39
CA PRO A 549 -24.69 60.04 49.91
C PRO A 549 -23.73 59.28 50.84
N PRO A 550 -22.47 59.75 51.00
CA PRO A 550 -21.45 59.04 51.76
C PRO A 550 -21.45 59.37 53.26
N GLN A 551 -21.14 58.37 54.11
CA GLN A 551 -20.61 58.60 55.45
C GLN A 551 -19.49 57.62 55.84
N LEU A 552 -18.35 58.22 56.22
CA LEU A 552 -17.42 57.90 57.31
C LEU A 552 -16.87 56.47 57.53
N VAL A 553 -15.58 56.41 57.88
CA VAL A 553 -14.78 55.18 58.00
C VAL A 553 -14.19 55.03 59.41
N THR A 554 -14.60 53.98 60.12
CA THR A 554 -13.91 53.26 61.22
C THR A 554 -14.57 51.89 61.35
N GLY A 555 -13.92 50.76 61.70
CA GLY A 555 -12.52 50.47 61.99
C GLY A 555 -12.40 49.03 62.56
N SER A 556 -11.18 48.50 62.66
CA SER A 556 -10.82 47.22 63.35
C SER A 556 -11.37 45.86 62.85
N ARG A 557 -10.41 44.93 62.69
CA ARG A 557 -10.44 43.45 62.53
C ARG A 557 -10.58 42.74 63.91
N PRO A 558 -10.53 41.39 64.06
CA PRO A 558 -10.76 40.24 63.14
C PRO A 558 -11.58 39.05 63.77
N ALA A 559 -11.51 37.86 63.14
CA ALA A 559 -11.63 36.49 63.72
C ALA A 559 -13.04 35.92 64.03
N ALA A 560 -13.30 34.60 64.07
CA ALA A 560 -12.69 33.40 63.42
C ALA A 560 -13.54 32.14 63.74
N ARG A 561 -13.49 31.07 62.90
CA ARG A 561 -13.85 29.64 63.18
C ARG A 561 -15.30 29.36 63.72
N LYS A 562 -15.94 28.19 63.55
CA LYS A 562 -15.57 26.85 63.04
C LYS A 562 -16.83 26.06 62.56
N GLU A 563 -16.59 24.84 62.09
CA GLU A 563 -17.39 23.58 62.19
C GLU A 563 -18.51 23.51 63.27
N GLU A 564 -19.54 22.62 63.24
CA GLU A 564 -19.64 21.27 62.65
C GLU A 564 -21.10 20.70 62.49
N LYS A 565 -21.28 19.66 61.64
CA LYS A 565 -22.24 18.51 61.60
C LYS A 565 -23.64 18.50 62.29
N HIS A 566 -24.64 17.90 61.59
CA HIS A 566 -25.30 16.57 61.85
C HIS A 566 -26.86 16.42 61.92
N VAL A 567 -27.28 15.15 61.74
CA VAL A 567 -28.57 14.43 62.00
C VAL A 567 -29.80 14.60 61.07
N ASP A 568 -30.38 13.44 60.66
CA ASP A 568 -31.71 13.18 60.05
C ASP A 568 -32.80 12.98 61.17
N PRO A 569 -33.96 12.24 61.05
CA PRO A 569 -34.70 11.61 59.92
C PRO A 569 -36.27 11.77 59.96
N VAL A 570 -37.00 10.92 59.17
CA VAL A 570 -38.37 10.32 59.41
C VAL A 570 -39.53 10.63 58.40
N THR A 571 -39.66 9.75 57.37
CA THR A 571 -40.85 8.91 57.00
C THR A 571 -42.13 9.47 56.29
N VAL A 572 -42.89 8.54 55.64
CA VAL A 572 -44.31 8.56 55.13
C VAL A 572 -44.52 8.88 53.61
N ILE A 573 -45.41 8.26 52.79
CA ILE A 573 -45.82 6.83 52.58
C ILE A 573 -46.70 6.66 51.28
N LEU A 574 -46.62 5.50 50.59
CA LEU A 574 -47.55 4.90 49.57
C LEU A 574 -47.81 5.55 48.17
N ALA A 575 -48.38 4.73 47.25
CA ALA A 575 -48.77 4.98 45.84
C ALA A 575 -50.25 4.49 45.59
N PRO A 576 -50.88 4.34 44.37
CA PRO A 576 -50.38 3.61 43.17
C PRO A 576 -50.99 3.93 41.75
N THR A 577 -50.70 3.05 40.76
CA THR A 577 -51.47 2.65 39.53
C THR A 577 -51.46 3.41 38.17
N LYS A 578 -51.49 2.61 37.08
CA LYS A 578 -51.74 2.91 35.63
C LYS A 578 -53.19 2.39 35.26
N PRO A 579 -53.60 1.89 34.04
CA PRO A 579 -53.09 1.92 32.64
C PRO A 579 -54.15 2.06 31.48
N LYS A 580 -53.74 2.14 30.18
CA LYS A 580 -54.12 1.24 29.02
C LYS A 580 -53.98 1.81 27.58
N LYS A 581 -53.44 0.95 26.69
CA LYS A 581 -53.73 0.63 25.25
C LYS A 581 -53.97 1.69 24.13
N GLU A 582 -53.16 1.56 23.06
CA GLU A 582 -53.45 1.29 21.62
C GLU A 582 -54.88 1.49 21.02
N PRO A 583 -55.02 1.55 19.66
CA PRO A 583 -54.25 2.27 18.62
C PRO A 583 -55.19 2.95 17.58
N ILE A 584 -54.71 3.46 16.42
CA ILE A 584 -55.45 3.48 15.11
C ILE A 584 -54.58 4.01 13.95
N LYS A 585 -54.91 3.62 12.70
CA LYS A 585 -54.36 4.17 11.43
C LYS A 585 -55.39 5.07 10.73
N SER A 586 -54.95 6.09 10.00
CA SER A 586 -55.60 6.51 8.75
C SER A 586 -54.65 7.30 7.84
N LYS A 587 -54.95 7.31 6.53
CA LYS A 587 -54.34 8.21 5.53
C LYS A 587 -55.24 9.43 5.33
N SER A 588 -54.68 10.52 4.78
CA SER A 588 -55.33 11.19 3.65
C SER A 588 -54.29 11.76 2.68
N GLU A 589 -54.57 11.61 1.39
CA GLU A 589 -53.87 12.29 0.29
C GLU A 589 -54.86 13.33 -0.26
N THR A 590 -54.39 14.45 -0.81
CA THR A 590 -55.20 15.29 -1.71
C THR A 590 -54.35 15.73 -2.89
N CYS A 591 -54.88 15.51 -4.09
CA CYS A 591 -54.25 15.82 -5.36
C CYS A 591 -55.12 16.79 -6.16
N ASN A 592 -54.49 17.59 -7.00
CA ASN A 592 -55.04 18.08 -8.27
C ASN A 592 -54.01 17.65 -9.35
N ALA A 593 -54.29 16.92 -10.43
CA ALA A 593 -55.44 16.92 -11.35
C ALA A 593 -55.53 18.27 -12.12
N VAL A 594 -55.71 18.35 -13.44
CA VAL A 594 -56.24 17.45 -14.50
C VAL A 594 -55.42 17.72 -15.80
N GLY A 595 -55.26 16.83 -16.81
CA GLY A 595 -55.73 15.46 -17.04
C GLY A 595 -56.24 15.23 -18.50
N LYS A 596 -56.76 14.02 -18.78
CA LYS A 596 -57.33 13.49 -20.07
C LYS A 596 -56.32 12.94 -21.09
N LYS A 597 -56.61 11.89 -21.88
CA LYS A 597 -57.61 10.76 -21.88
C LYS A 597 -57.06 9.70 -22.87
N GLY A 598 -57.41 8.42 -22.85
CA GLY A 598 -58.30 7.58 -22.04
C GLY A 598 -57.98 6.09 -22.33
N ASP A 599 -58.80 5.07 -22.05
CA ASP A 599 -60.10 4.98 -21.37
C ASP A 599 -60.33 3.51 -20.87
N VAL A 600 -61.04 3.32 -19.74
CA VAL A 600 -62.06 2.25 -19.46
C VAL A 600 -61.67 0.74 -19.53
N GLU A 601 -62.00 -0.17 -18.58
CA GLU A 601 -62.41 -0.14 -17.15
C GLU A 601 -62.41 -1.58 -16.52
N VAL A 602 -62.50 -1.66 -15.17
CA VAL A 602 -63.15 -2.71 -14.31
C VAL A 602 -63.04 -4.20 -14.74
N CYS A 603 -62.15 -5.03 -14.17
CA CYS A 603 -62.16 -5.67 -12.83
C CYS A 603 -63.17 -6.82 -12.56
N LYS A 604 -62.65 -8.05 -12.34
CA LYS A 604 -62.93 -8.89 -11.14
C LYS A 604 -61.89 -10.03 -10.96
N THR A 605 -61.92 -10.70 -9.81
CA THR A 605 -60.77 -11.43 -9.22
C THR A 605 -60.98 -12.95 -9.04
N GLN A 606 -59.92 -13.76 -9.23
CA GLN A 606 -59.56 -14.85 -8.30
C GLN A 606 -58.10 -15.32 -8.47
N ARG A 607 -57.69 -16.33 -7.68
CA ARG A 607 -56.31 -16.87 -7.49
C ARG A 607 -55.80 -17.64 -8.75
N ASP A 608 -54.51 -17.97 -8.97
CA ASP A 608 -53.63 -18.89 -8.19
C ASP A 608 -52.12 -18.71 -8.51
N GLU A 609 -51.32 -19.79 -8.56
CA GLU A 609 -49.87 -19.88 -8.23
C GLU A 609 -48.84 -19.51 -9.33
N LEU A 610 -47.54 -19.53 -8.96
CA LEU A 610 -46.40 -19.25 -9.86
C LEU A 610 -46.10 -20.39 -10.85
N PRO A 611 -45.70 -20.09 -12.10
CA PRO A 611 -45.25 -21.08 -13.08
C PRO A 611 -43.80 -21.54 -12.88
N LYS A 612 -43.48 -22.77 -13.33
CA LYS A 612 -42.12 -23.37 -13.34
C LYS A 612 -41.47 -23.29 -14.74
N SER A 613 -40.16 -23.53 -14.78
CA SER A 613 -39.30 -23.49 -15.97
C SER A 613 -39.48 -24.68 -16.94
N PRO A 614 -39.20 -24.51 -18.26
CA PRO A 614 -39.19 -25.58 -19.25
C PRO A 614 -37.95 -26.51 -19.19
N PRO A 615 -37.96 -27.69 -19.85
CA PRO A 615 -37.00 -28.78 -19.60
C PRO A 615 -35.82 -28.89 -20.59
N LYS A 616 -34.87 -29.80 -20.26
CA LYS A 616 -33.81 -30.30 -21.16
C LYS A 616 -34.30 -31.49 -22.01
N PRO A 617 -33.68 -31.77 -23.18
CA PRO A 617 -33.83 -33.04 -23.89
C PRO A 617 -32.85 -34.12 -23.38
N GLU A 618 -33.19 -35.38 -23.65
CA GLU A 618 -32.44 -36.61 -23.33
C GLU A 618 -32.57 -37.56 -24.54
N LEU A 619 -31.59 -38.45 -24.79
CA LEU A 619 -31.59 -39.35 -25.96
C LEU A 619 -31.02 -40.75 -25.63
N GLU A 620 -31.60 -41.77 -26.25
CA GLU A 620 -31.48 -43.19 -25.86
C GLU A 620 -30.22 -43.93 -26.37
N GLN A 621 -29.92 -45.08 -25.74
CA GLN A 621 -29.01 -46.11 -26.26
C GLN A 621 -29.77 -47.29 -26.90
N LYS A 622 -29.22 -47.85 -27.99
CA LYS A 622 -29.45 -49.22 -28.52
C LYS A 622 -28.17 -49.72 -29.23
N SER A 623 -28.07 -51.02 -29.55
CA SER A 623 -26.79 -51.75 -29.40
C SER A 623 -26.35 -52.73 -30.50
N ARG A 624 -25.05 -52.69 -30.87
CA ARG A 624 -24.17 -53.78 -31.42
C ARG A 624 -24.53 -54.34 -32.83
N PRO A 625 -23.65 -55.16 -33.51
CA PRO A 625 -22.32 -55.70 -33.13
C PRO A 625 -21.17 -55.62 -34.19
N LEU A 626 -19.96 -56.07 -33.77
CA LEU A 626 -18.92 -56.85 -34.49
C LEU A 626 -17.87 -56.23 -35.46
N ALA A 627 -16.67 -56.86 -35.44
CA ALA A 627 -15.51 -56.82 -36.35
C ALA A 627 -14.73 -55.48 -36.47
N GLU A 628 -13.40 -55.43 -36.66
CA GLU A 628 -12.33 -56.44 -36.60
C GLU A 628 -10.97 -55.78 -36.27
N ALA A 629 -9.89 -56.56 -36.09
CA ALA A 629 -8.53 -56.05 -35.88
C ALA A 629 -7.51 -56.83 -36.74
N PRO A 630 -6.37 -56.21 -37.09
CA PRO A 630 -5.11 -56.90 -36.79
C PRO A 630 -4.00 -55.99 -36.23
N THR A 631 -2.90 -56.64 -35.82
CA THR A 631 -1.74 -56.11 -35.09
C THR A 631 -0.48 -56.01 -35.96
N MET A 632 0.46 -55.13 -35.60
CA MET A 632 1.92 -55.24 -35.82
C MET A 632 2.61 -54.14 -34.96
N GLU A 633 3.80 -54.32 -34.38
CA GLU A 633 4.50 -55.55 -33.98
C GLU A 633 5.57 -55.17 -32.91
N LEU A 634 6.08 -56.15 -32.14
CA LEU A 634 7.09 -55.90 -31.11
C LEU A 634 7.97 -57.15 -30.96
N GLU A 635 9.22 -57.08 -31.43
CA GLU A 635 10.18 -58.21 -31.38
C GLU A 635 11.20 -58.09 -30.24
N THR A 636 11.49 -59.22 -29.60
CA THR A 636 12.63 -59.43 -28.69
C THR A 636 13.16 -60.87 -28.77
N PRO A 637 14.46 -61.05 -28.99
CA PRO A 637 15.24 -62.09 -28.31
C PRO A 637 16.59 -61.53 -27.76
N SER A 638 17.38 -62.18 -26.90
CA SER A 638 17.24 -63.43 -26.12
C SER A 638 18.41 -63.57 -25.11
N GLU A 639 18.14 -64.07 -23.90
CA GLU A 639 19.06 -64.89 -23.05
C GLU A 639 20.43 -64.28 -22.59
N MET A 640 21.20 -64.81 -21.60
CA MET A 640 21.16 -66.07 -20.83
C MET A 640 21.89 -65.92 -19.44
N GLN A 641 21.56 -66.79 -18.46
CA GLN A 641 22.37 -67.14 -17.24
C GLN A 641 22.58 -66.05 -16.13
N THR A 642 22.83 -66.34 -14.83
CA THR A 642 23.09 -67.61 -14.09
C THR A 642 22.61 -67.60 -12.61
N THR A 643 21.99 -68.71 -12.16
CA THR A 643 22.04 -69.38 -10.82
C THR A 643 21.95 -68.68 -9.44
N GLN A 644 21.00 -69.20 -8.62
CA GLN A 644 21.15 -69.81 -7.26
C GLN A 644 20.88 -69.05 -5.92
N GLN A 645 20.03 -69.71 -5.08
CA GLN A 645 20.03 -69.80 -3.60
C GLN A 645 19.67 -68.53 -2.75
N GLN A 646 19.10 -68.59 -1.52
CA GLN A 646 18.44 -69.66 -0.73
C GLN A 646 17.56 -69.04 0.40
N ARG A 647 16.52 -69.78 0.86
CA ARG A 647 15.86 -69.76 2.21
C ARG A 647 15.24 -68.43 2.72
N ALA A 648 13.96 -68.37 3.13
CA ALA A 648 13.33 -68.88 4.38
C ALA A 648 13.77 -68.08 5.65
N SER A 649 12.96 -67.79 6.68
CA SER A 649 11.59 -68.23 7.06
C SER A 649 10.93 -67.21 8.02
N GLY A 650 9.64 -67.35 8.37
CA GLY A 650 9.00 -66.52 9.41
C GLY A 650 7.47 -66.68 9.53
N ARG A 651 6.99 -67.61 10.36
CA ARG A 651 5.57 -68.01 10.43
C ARG A 651 5.00 -67.89 11.86
N SER A 652 4.17 -66.88 12.13
CA SER A 652 3.15 -66.87 13.21
C SER A 652 2.25 -65.62 13.11
N GLY A 653 0.93 -65.64 13.35
CA GLY A 653 0.04 -66.81 13.46
C GLY A 653 -0.84 -66.90 14.71
N ARG A 654 -1.74 -65.94 14.98
CA ARG A 654 -2.96 -66.23 15.77
C ARG A 654 -4.15 -65.27 15.53
N THR A 655 -5.16 -65.86 14.89
CA THR A 655 -6.60 -65.88 15.23
C THR A 655 -6.96 -65.51 16.70
N VAL A 656 -8.17 -65.05 17.08
CA VAL A 656 -9.45 -64.77 16.37
C VAL A 656 -10.37 -63.96 17.31
N GLN A 657 -11.30 -63.14 16.79
CA GLN A 657 -12.78 -63.26 16.92
C GLN A 657 -13.51 -61.98 16.51
N ALA A 658 -14.73 -62.11 15.97
CA ALA A 658 -15.54 -61.02 15.43
C ALA A 658 -16.81 -60.77 16.26
N LYS A 659 -17.40 -59.56 16.15
CA LYS A 659 -18.81 -59.33 16.50
C LYS A 659 -19.43 -58.13 15.75
N THR A 660 -20.41 -58.45 14.90
CA THR A 660 -21.69 -57.74 14.66
C THR A 660 -21.74 -56.20 14.65
N THR A 661 -22.10 -55.65 13.49
CA THR A 661 -22.78 -54.34 13.35
C THR A 661 -24.17 -54.33 14.00
N PRO A 662 -24.73 -53.15 14.27
CA PRO A 662 -25.92 -52.75 13.51
C PRO A 662 -25.83 -51.32 12.91
N LYS A 663 -26.87 -50.92 12.15
CA LYS A 663 -26.98 -49.67 11.39
C LYS A 663 -27.84 -48.62 12.12
N VAL A 664 -27.51 -47.32 11.93
CA VAL A 664 -28.46 -46.18 11.69
C VAL A 664 -29.34 -45.79 12.92
N PRO A 665 -29.55 -44.49 13.25
CA PRO A 665 -29.97 -43.46 12.29
C PRO A 665 -29.28 -42.09 12.32
N SER A 666 -29.53 -41.34 11.24
CA SER A 666 -29.37 -39.90 11.12
C SER A 666 -30.44 -39.15 11.91
N GLU A 667 -30.08 -38.06 12.60
CA GLU A 667 -31.06 -37.10 13.11
C GLU A 667 -30.65 -35.64 12.83
N GLN A 668 -31.64 -34.77 12.93
CA GLN A 668 -31.66 -33.41 12.38
C GLN A 668 -30.80 -32.44 13.21
N MET A 669 -29.82 -31.78 12.59
CA MET A 669 -29.23 -30.58 13.18
C MET A 669 -30.06 -29.36 12.77
N LYS A 670 -30.78 -28.77 13.72
CA LYS A 670 -31.74 -27.68 13.50
C LYS A 670 -31.05 -26.33 13.35
N THR A 671 -31.59 -25.48 12.49
CA THR A 671 -31.25 -24.05 12.45
C THR A 671 -31.55 -23.41 13.80
N ALA A 672 -30.53 -22.84 14.45
CA ALA A 672 -30.67 -22.11 15.70
C ALA A 672 -30.19 -20.67 15.50
N CYS A 673 -31.13 -19.77 15.18
CA CYS A 673 -30.88 -18.33 15.27
C CYS A 673 -30.72 -17.97 16.75
N PHE A 674 -29.67 -17.23 17.10
CA PHE A 674 -29.58 -16.57 18.40
C PHE A 674 -30.00 -15.10 18.26
N GLU A 675 -30.99 -14.70 19.05
CA GLU A 675 -31.45 -13.32 19.12
C GLU A 675 -30.42 -12.47 19.88
N VAL A 676 -30.06 -11.31 19.32
CA VAL A 676 -29.29 -10.30 20.05
C VAL A 676 -30.25 -9.50 20.92
N SER A 677 -30.18 -9.72 22.23
CA SER A 677 -30.96 -8.93 23.19
C SER A 677 -30.46 -7.49 23.26
N GLN A 678 -31.39 -6.53 23.16
CA GLN A 678 -31.08 -5.14 23.48
C GLN A 678 -30.98 -4.97 24.99
N GLN A 679 -29.92 -4.32 25.46
CA GLN A 679 -29.91 -3.57 26.72
C GLN A 679 -29.29 -2.19 26.49
N GLU A 680 -29.82 -1.20 27.18
CA GLU A 680 -29.61 0.22 26.88
C GLU A 680 -28.35 0.80 27.53
N ALA A 681 -27.82 1.86 26.92
CA ALA A 681 -26.66 2.58 27.44
C ALA A 681 -27.01 3.44 28.66
N THR A 682 -26.16 3.41 29.69
CA THR A 682 -26.15 4.43 30.75
C THR A 682 -25.07 5.48 30.46
N GLN A 683 -25.50 6.73 30.27
CA GLN A 683 -24.59 7.86 30.02
C GLN A 683 -24.00 8.39 31.33
N HIS A 684 -22.69 8.54 31.40
CA HIS A 684 -22.05 9.43 32.37
C HIS A 684 -21.42 10.63 31.67
N THR A 685 -22.06 11.79 31.79
CA THR A 685 -21.53 13.07 31.30
C THR A 685 -20.89 13.86 32.44
N ALA A 686 -19.56 13.95 32.45
CA ALA A 686 -18.81 14.82 33.34
C ALA A 686 -18.40 16.10 32.57
N ARG A 687 -18.78 17.28 33.07
CA ARG A 687 -18.49 18.56 32.42
C ARG A 687 -17.10 19.08 32.84
N LEU A 688 -16.26 19.45 31.88
CA LEU A 688 -15.07 20.27 32.11
C LEU A 688 -15.41 21.77 31.93
N PRO A 689 -14.82 22.68 32.73
CA PRO A 689 -15.12 24.11 32.67
C PRO A 689 -14.32 24.85 31.58
N VAL A 690 -14.90 25.95 31.08
CA VAL A 690 -14.29 26.86 30.10
C VAL A 690 -13.49 27.95 30.81
N ASN A 691 -12.27 28.27 30.35
CA ASN A 691 -11.75 29.64 30.12
C ASN A 691 -10.22 29.71 29.93
N LYS A 692 -9.78 30.15 28.74
CA LYS A 692 -8.94 31.37 28.51
C LYS A 692 -8.34 31.37 27.09
N LEU A 693 -8.75 32.33 26.27
CA LEU A 693 -8.06 32.69 25.01
C LEU A 693 -8.21 34.19 24.77
N ALA A 694 -7.20 34.98 25.13
CA ALA A 694 -7.19 36.43 24.89
C ALA A 694 -5.76 37.00 24.87
N ARG A 695 -5.30 37.36 23.65
CA ARG A 695 -4.31 38.41 23.31
C ARG A 695 -2.93 38.43 24.00
N LEU A 696 -1.89 38.40 23.18
CA LEU A 696 -0.80 39.41 23.02
C LEU A 696 0.00 38.94 21.78
N SER A 697 0.05 39.68 20.67
CA SER A 697 0.82 40.92 20.39
C SER A 697 2.22 40.61 19.86
N ALA A 698 2.65 41.37 18.84
CA ALA A 698 3.93 41.19 18.15
C ALA A 698 4.99 42.17 18.65
N ASN A 699 6.26 41.77 18.56
CA ASN A 699 7.44 42.55 18.11
C ASN A 699 8.72 41.73 18.41
N ASP A 700 9.44 41.36 17.33
CA ASP A 700 10.89 41.18 17.13
C ASP A 700 11.86 40.65 18.22
N PRO A 701 13.04 40.07 17.85
CA PRO A 701 13.43 39.46 16.58
C PRO A 701 13.93 38.01 16.72
N VAL A 702 13.90 37.22 15.63
CA VAL A 702 14.57 35.91 15.57
C VAL A 702 15.88 36.02 14.78
N HIS A 703 17.00 35.65 15.41
CA HIS A 703 18.30 35.61 14.73
C HIS A 703 18.33 34.54 13.64
N LEU A 704 18.70 34.93 12.41
CA LEU A 704 19.09 33.97 11.38
C LEU A 704 20.48 33.40 11.70
N LEU A 705 20.56 32.08 11.91
CA LEU A 705 21.79 31.32 11.77
C LEU A 705 21.80 30.66 10.39
N ILE A 706 22.55 31.25 9.45
CA ILE A 706 22.69 30.74 8.08
C ILE A 706 23.79 29.68 8.07
N GLY A 707 23.39 28.40 8.07
CA GLY A 707 24.31 27.30 7.83
C GLY A 707 24.71 27.22 6.35
N GLN A 708 25.95 27.58 6.01
CA GLN A 708 26.52 27.33 4.69
C GLN A 708 27.12 25.91 4.59
N PRO A 709 27.14 25.29 3.40
CA PRO A 709 27.63 23.93 3.22
C PRO A 709 29.17 23.84 3.29
N LEU A 710 29.69 22.81 3.96
CA LEU A 710 31.12 22.52 4.01
C LEU A 710 31.59 21.82 2.73
N VAL A 711 32.72 22.28 2.19
CA VAL A 711 33.42 21.68 1.05
C VAL A 711 34.68 20.94 1.56
N PRO A 712 34.90 19.67 1.21
CA PRO A 712 36.13 18.98 1.53
C PRO A 712 37.26 19.32 0.53
N GLN A 713 38.44 19.64 1.07
CA GLN A 713 39.73 19.70 0.35
C GLN A 713 40.73 18.80 1.11
N PRO A 714 41.77 18.24 0.45
CA PRO A 714 42.46 17.06 0.93
C PRO A 714 43.61 17.35 1.90
N ALA A 715 43.79 16.46 2.89
CA ALA A 715 45.01 16.38 3.68
C ALA A 715 46.06 15.50 3.00
N ARG A 716 47.34 15.82 3.20
CA ARG A 716 48.52 15.06 2.74
C ARG A 716 49.47 14.79 3.92
N THR A 717 50.51 14.01 3.63
CA THR A 717 51.73 13.75 4.43
C THR A 717 51.57 12.99 5.76
N ALA A 718 52.28 11.87 5.85
CA ALA A 718 52.67 11.18 7.07
C ALA A 718 54.17 11.41 7.35
N PRO A 719 54.70 11.03 8.53
CA PRO A 719 56.13 10.83 8.77
C PRO A 719 56.54 9.34 8.66
N GLU A 720 57.85 9.08 8.66
CA GLU A 720 58.50 7.79 8.38
C GLU A 720 58.96 7.01 9.65
N TYR A 721 59.90 6.06 9.47
CA TYR A 721 60.45 5.03 10.38
C TYR A 721 59.68 3.70 10.44
N GLY A 722 60.34 2.53 10.42
CA GLY A 722 61.77 2.23 10.31
C GLY A 722 62.04 0.74 10.00
N GLN A 723 63.28 0.41 9.60
CA GLN A 723 63.63 -0.87 8.97
C GLN A 723 63.77 -2.11 9.90
N ASP A 724 63.75 -3.27 9.24
CA ASP A 724 64.76 -4.38 9.31
C ASP A 724 64.52 -5.69 10.09
N LEU A 725 65.21 -6.73 9.55
CA LEU A 725 65.52 -8.08 10.05
C LEU A 725 64.44 -9.18 10.06
N ALA A 726 64.53 -10.06 9.06
CA ALA A 726 64.36 -11.51 9.23
C ALA A 726 65.73 -12.16 9.58
N PRO A 727 65.79 -13.45 9.97
CA PRO A 727 66.15 -14.45 8.94
C PRO A 727 65.51 -15.86 9.10
N GLU A 728 65.64 -16.63 8.02
CA GLU A 728 65.84 -18.10 7.85
C GLU A 728 65.77 -19.04 9.09
N ARG A 729 65.36 -20.32 8.97
CA ARG A 729 65.24 -21.28 7.83
C ARG A 729 64.01 -22.23 8.12
N THR A 730 63.68 -23.37 7.48
CA THR A 730 64.37 -24.33 6.59
C THR A 730 63.35 -25.11 5.71
N ASN A 731 63.85 -26.01 4.85
CA ASN A 731 63.18 -27.11 4.12
C ASN A 731 64.11 -28.37 4.27
N PRO A 732 63.96 -29.56 3.63
CA PRO A 732 62.97 -30.09 2.67
C PRO A 732 62.33 -31.44 3.19
N ASP A 733 61.72 -32.41 2.47
CA ASP A 733 61.98 -33.06 1.16
C ASP A 733 60.75 -33.81 0.57
N TYR A 734 60.61 -33.79 -0.78
CA TYR A 734 60.41 -34.89 -1.78
C TYR A 734 59.46 -36.09 -1.49
N ASP A 735 58.72 -36.74 -2.41
CA ASP A 735 58.43 -36.68 -3.88
C ASP A 735 57.12 -37.54 -4.11
N LYS A 736 56.41 -37.79 -5.24
CA LYS A 736 56.45 -37.61 -6.71
C LYS A 736 55.02 -37.26 -7.24
N SER A 737 54.77 -36.71 -8.45
CA SER A 737 54.90 -37.20 -9.86
C SER A 737 53.91 -38.35 -10.23
N ASP A 738 53.07 -38.27 -11.27
CA ASP A 738 52.79 -37.27 -12.34
C ASP A 738 51.24 -37.20 -12.61
N GLU A 739 50.59 -36.69 -13.69
CA GLU A 739 50.97 -36.25 -15.05
C GLU A 739 49.88 -35.32 -15.70
N PHE A 740 50.10 -34.88 -16.94
CA PHE A 740 49.22 -34.21 -17.95
C PHE A 740 48.09 -33.22 -17.57
N THR A 741 48.36 -31.94 -17.91
CA THR A 741 47.35 -30.93 -18.35
C THR A 741 47.30 -30.85 -19.89
N PRO A 742 46.35 -30.15 -20.53
CA PRO A 742 46.76 -28.84 -21.11
C PRO A 742 45.66 -27.73 -21.31
N LEU A 743 45.99 -26.49 -20.89
CA LEU A 743 45.70 -25.19 -21.58
C LEU A 743 44.20 -24.75 -21.69
N ILE A 744 43.75 -23.51 -21.97
CA ILE A 744 44.29 -22.12 -22.18
C ILE A 744 43.09 -21.14 -21.95
N LYS A 745 43.13 -19.83 -21.62
CA LYS A 745 44.09 -18.81 -21.12
C LYS A 745 43.23 -17.71 -20.42
N LYS A 746 43.58 -17.14 -19.25
CA LYS A 746 44.26 -15.84 -19.04
C LYS A 746 43.96 -14.70 -20.05
N ASP A 747 43.36 -13.61 -19.55
CA ASP A 747 43.95 -12.26 -19.58
C ASP A 747 43.30 -11.35 -18.51
N SER A 748 43.87 -10.17 -18.23
CA SER A 748 43.50 -9.33 -17.07
C SER A 748 43.88 -7.85 -17.23
N VAL A 749 43.26 -6.98 -16.43
CA VAL A 749 43.57 -5.55 -16.21
C VAL A 749 43.34 -4.59 -17.39
N MET A 750 42.25 -3.81 -17.30
CA MET A 750 42.17 -2.43 -17.80
C MET A 750 40.95 -1.74 -17.18
N LEU A 751 41.14 -1.02 -16.07
CA LEU A 751 40.11 -0.21 -15.42
C LEU A 751 40.72 1.06 -14.83
N ALA A 752 40.72 2.13 -15.62
CA ALA A 752 41.10 3.47 -15.18
C ALA A 752 40.38 4.52 -16.05
N ARG A 753 39.67 5.45 -15.38
CA ARG A 753 38.88 6.56 -15.95
C ARG A 753 37.65 6.13 -16.78
N TYR A 754 36.47 6.31 -16.20
CA TYR A 754 35.60 7.44 -16.57
C TYR A 754 34.87 7.96 -15.34
#